data_AF-A0AAC8Q2U2-F1
#
_entry.id   AF-A0AAC8Q2U2-F1
#
_cell.length_a   1.000
_cell.length_b   1.000
_cell.length_c   1.000
_cell.angle_alpha   90.00
_cell.angle_beta   90.00
_cell.angle_gamma   90.00
#
_symmetry.space_group_name_H-M   'P 1'
#
loop_
_entity.id
_entity.type
_entity.pdbx_description
1 polymer ?
#
loop_
_entity_poly.entity_id
_entity_poly.type
_entity_poly.pdbx_seq_one_letter_code
_entity_poly.pdbx_strand_id
1 'polypeptide(L)'
;MSAPAPAVPGVVPGNETPRLLLVGGEAECARVLERLRRAELKVAARRVSSREELAAALDSPWELAVCGSELPGLGFRDTAPLLRQKAPQLSFLVLAAKWDDAEMSAAMDEAGACSFIDPERMGVLVPVIRRELQRVIERRQHQEAEKKQERSRWLLERIVDSLPFVLFVKDAEERRLQVVNKTFADAFGVTKQWLLGKLDHDYFPHEQADSFVAIDTEILETKKLKAFEEVARTNGVDRIYATRKLPLLDDSGEARYVLGITEDVTERKAAEEDLRKSKAELEESNKRLAENLEELKKSRAVSARTLASYQQRALQMEIIRQQNEDLDRLATELTSAKRNEEERAREAEAAARLKSEFLANFSHEIRTPLNGIIGYCDLLMREEGSRLTPHGRRDLSVVKKNAQTLLALINDILDLSKIEAGRVEVVVERVDMQELAEECTATVKEYLKGKDVELRTDIDERVAYVRTDALKLRQILLNLLSNAAKFTESGEVSITARAEGNEAVFIVEDTGIGIPGDQLPFIFEKFRQVDGSTTRKVGGTGLGLAIVKELSKVLGGGVEVQSTLGRGTTFTVRLAGILEGDALGTSRELDKPVAPQDVGGELAPRVQGGTVLVVDDDPLVQHLVAGQLGPAGFTVVTASDGLEALKKARDLRPHAIVLDIYLPRLDGWSVLSTLKSEPDLARIPVIIISVEEQRARGFSLGACEYLIKPVEPEHLVDVVSRNIGGATSAGEVLVVDDDASTRELVSRSLRRAGFSTNEAHNGEDALLKARVSPPTLVVLDLMMPNLDGFEVLRRLRAEKLQVPVVVLTGKTLSREEQSVLRDGFAGFVQKGGHALEEVIGQAKGLLLKHSAQRAARLPRILYIEDNPQNRDIVRRYLGGLFEVLEAEDGELGVERATKETPDLILMDLSLPRLDGWEATRRLRQLPAVASIPVIAVTAHAGREYQEKASAAGCNGYLTKPLDRDQLLETIRKHLGRSHG
;
A
#
# COMPACT_ATOMS: atom_id res chain seq x y z
N MET A 1 -31.25 -76.05 33.75
CA MET A 1 -29.93 -75.55 34.19
C MET A 1 -30.20 -74.31 35.01
N SER A 2 -30.32 -74.44 36.33
CA SER A 2 -29.27 -74.34 37.37
C SER A 2 -29.38 -72.99 38.11
N ALA A 3 -30.19 -73.02 39.17
CA ALA A 3 -29.90 -72.65 40.57
C ALA A 3 -29.19 -71.32 40.92
N PRO A 4 -29.34 -70.82 42.16
CA PRO A 4 -30.09 -71.37 43.32
C PRO A 4 -31.22 -70.42 43.79
N ALA A 5 -32.38 -70.84 44.32
CA ALA A 5 -32.71 -71.86 45.32
C ALA A 5 -32.26 -71.47 46.77
N PRO A 6 -32.96 -71.94 47.81
CA PRO A 6 -33.78 -71.11 48.69
C PRO A 6 -33.24 -71.09 50.13
N ALA A 7 -33.66 -70.13 50.95
CA ALA A 7 -33.49 -70.26 52.39
C ALA A 7 -34.57 -71.21 52.95
N VAL A 8 -34.23 -72.50 52.90
CA VAL A 8 -34.77 -73.61 53.70
C VAL A 8 -34.16 -73.50 55.12
N PRO A 9 -34.49 -74.38 56.08
CA PRO A 9 -35.73 -74.61 56.81
C PRO A 9 -35.64 -73.96 58.20
N GLY A 10 -36.76 -73.58 58.81
CA GLY A 10 -36.66 -72.89 60.10
C GLY A 10 -37.92 -72.95 60.92
N VAL A 11 -38.10 -74.09 61.59
CA VAL A 11 -38.86 -74.22 62.84
C VAL A 11 -40.39 -74.27 62.67
N VAL A 12 -40.89 -75.47 62.41
CA VAL A 12 -42.18 -75.94 62.94
C VAL A 12 -41.93 -77.38 63.40
N PRO A 13 -42.53 -77.88 64.49
CA PRO A 13 -42.84 -77.27 65.77
C PRO A 13 -42.09 -78.04 66.89
N GLY A 14 -41.81 -77.41 68.03
CA GLY A 14 -41.25 -78.16 69.16
C GLY A 14 -40.21 -77.42 69.99
N ASN A 15 -40.21 -76.09 69.93
CA ASN A 15 -39.43 -75.27 70.84
C ASN A 15 -40.11 -73.91 71.03
N GLU A 16 -41.46 -73.88 71.10
CA GLU A 16 -42.12 -72.72 71.70
C GLU A 16 -41.69 -72.72 73.16
N THR A 17 -40.62 -71.95 73.39
CA THR A 17 -40.02 -71.74 74.67
C THR A 17 -41.15 -71.33 75.61
N PRO A 18 -41.53 -72.18 76.59
CA PRO A 18 -42.74 -71.95 77.36
C PRO A 18 -42.69 -70.57 77.99
N ARG A 19 -43.76 -69.78 77.81
CA ARG A 19 -43.80 -68.40 78.24
C ARG A 19 -44.20 -68.34 79.70
N LEU A 20 -43.33 -67.70 80.46
CA LEU A 20 -43.48 -67.57 81.90
C LEU A 20 -43.73 -66.10 82.24
N LEU A 21 -44.81 -65.79 82.92
CA LEU A 21 -45.06 -64.44 83.38
C LEU A 21 -44.50 -64.26 84.79
N LEU A 22 -43.48 -63.43 84.97
CA LEU A 22 -42.88 -63.15 86.28
C LEU A 22 -43.42 -61.83 86.81
N VAL A 23 -44.18 -61.86 87.90
CA VAL A 23 -44.78 -60.67 88.51
C VAL A 23 -44.06 -60.44 89.83
N GLY A 24 -43.35 -59.34 90.02
CA GLY A 24 -42.59 -59.13 91.27
C GLY A 24 -41.51 -58.07 91.16
N GLY A 25 -40.88 -57.76 92.31
CA GLY A 25 -39.83 -56.74 92.40
C GLY A 25 -38.64 -57.05 91.50
N GLU A 26 -37.88 -56.02 91.10
CA GLU A 26 -36.74 -56.19 90.19
C GLU A 26 -35.71 -57.20 90.71
N ALA A 27 -35.34 -57.10 91.99
CA ALA A 27 -34.40 -58.02 92.63
C ALA A 27 -34.94 -59.46 92.71
N GLU A 28 -36.23 -59.62 93.02
CA GLU A 28 -36.89 -60.93 93.14
C GLU A 28 -37.02 -61.64 91.79
N CYS A 29 -37.53 -60.93 90.77
CA CYS A 29 -37.63 -61.47 89.42
C CYS A 29 -36.24 -61.78 88.82
N ALA A 30 -35.24 -60.95 89.11
CA ALA A 30 -33.86 -61.22 88.70
C ALA A 30 -33.34 -62.54 89.32
N ARG A 31 -33.63 -62.80 90.61
CA ARG A 31 -33.29 -64.08 91.27
C ARG A 31 -33.99 -65.27 90.65
N VAL A 32 -35.28 -65.16 90.29
CA VAL A 32 -36.02 -66.23 89.59
C VAL A 32 -35.38 -66.52 88.24
N LEU A 33 -35.14 -65.48 87.44
CA LEU A 33 -34.51 -65.61 86.12
C LEU A 33 -33.11 -66.20 86.22
N GLU A 34 -32.31 -65.77 87.20
CA GLU A 34 -30.98 -66.32 87.43
C GLU A 34 -31.05 -67.81 87.76
N ARG A 35 -31.99 -68.25 88.60
CA ARG A 35 -32.19 -69.66 88.92
C ARG A 35 -32.62 -70.49 87.72
N LEU A 36 -33.56 -69.97 86.91
CA LEU A 36 -33.99 -70.61 85.66
C LEU A 36 -32.83 -70.73 84.66
N ARG A 37 -32.00 -69.69 84.54
CA ARG A 37 -30.79 -69.72 83.69
C ARG A 37 -29.74 -70.69 84.20
N ARG A 38 -29.42 -70.69 85.51
CA ARG A 38 -28.46 -71.63 86.11
C ARG A 38 -28.89 -73.09 85.97
N ALA A 39 -30.21 -73.35 85.91
CA ALA A 39 -30.76 -74.68 85.68
C ALA A 39 -31.05 -75.00 84.20
N GLU A 40 -30.62 -74.11 83.28
CA GLU A 40 -30.77 -74.22 81.83
C GLU A 40 -32.23 -74.43 81.35
N LEU A 41 -33.22 -74.02 82.14
CA LEU A 41 -34.61 -74.13 81.74
C LEU A 41 -34.94 -73.02 80.74
N LYS A 42 -35.04 -73.38 79.45
CA LYS A 42 -35.44 -72.46 78.38
C LYS A 42 -36.91 -72.11 78.52
N VAL A 43 -37.18 -70.96 79.13
CA VAL A 43 -38.52 -70.33 79.22
C VAL A 43 -38.44 -68.90 78.71
N ALA A 44 -39.48 -68.45 78.01
CA ALA A 44 -39.61 -67.06 77.59
C ALA A 44 -40.27 -66.27 78.71
N ALA A 45 -39.46 -65.76 79.63
CA ALA A 45 -39.98 -65.10 80.81
C ALA A 45 -40.15 -63.58 80.62
N ARG A 46 -41.32 -63.03 80.96
CA ARG A 46 -41.57 -61.58 80.97
C ARG A 46 -41.77 -61.08 82.38
N ARG A 47 -40.94 -60.12 82.81
CA ARG A 47 -41.11 -59.42 84.09
C ARG A 47 -42.23 -58.39 83.98
N VAL A 48 -43.03 -58.29 85.03
CA VAL A 48 -44.06 -57.28 85.23
C VAL A 48 -43.90 -56.69 86.63
N SER A 49 -43.91 -55.37 86.71
CA SER A 49 -43.64 -54.61 87.94
C SER A 49 -44.78 -53.66 88.35
N SER A 50 -45.80 -53.46 87.50
CA SER A 50 -47.00 -52.67 87.83
C SER A 50 -48.30 -53.39 87.47
N ARG A 51 -49.44 -52.93 88.03
CA ARG A 51 -50.75 -53.59 87.84
C ARG A 51 -51.26 -53.41 86.42
N GLU A 52 -50.97 -52.25 85.84
CA GLU A 52 -51.26 -51.92 84.45
C GLU A 52 -50.42 -52.79 83.50
N GLU A 53 -49.13 -52.97 83.80
CA GLU A 53 -48.27 -53.90 83.06
C GLU A 53 -48.78 -55.34 83.16
N LEU A 54 -49.30 -55.78 84.31
CA LEU A 54 -49.88 -57.12 84.47
C LEU A 54 -51.15 -57.28 83.65
N ALA A 55 -52.07 -56.32 83.76
CA ALA A 55 -53.33 -56.35 83.02
C ALA A 55 -53.10 -56.38 81.51
N ALA A 56 -52.09 -55.67 81.01
CA ALA A 56 -51.68 -55.67 79.61
C ALA A 56 -50.93 -56.95 79.22
N ALA A 57 -50.08 -57.49 80.10
CA ALA A 57 -49.38 -58.74 79.81
C ALA A 57 -50.35 -59.92 79.67
N LEU A 58 -51.42 -59.98 80.47
CA LEU A 58 -52.40 -61.06 80.42
C LEU A 58 -53.27 -61.11 79.16
N ASP A 59 -53.22 -60.08 78.31
CA ASP A 59 -53.83 -60.13 76.97
C ASP A 59 -53.00 -61.01 76.01
N SER A 60 -51.82 -61.49 76.43
CA SER A 60 -51.01 -62.48 75.72
C SER A 60 -51.18 -63.88 76.31
N PRO A 61 -51.05 -64.95 75.49
CA PRO A 61 -51.07 -66.31 76.00
C PRO A 61 -49.80 -66.60 76.80
N TRP A 62 -49.99 -67.11 78.02
CA TRP A 62 -48.94 -67.59 78.92
C TRP A 62 -49.24 -69.04 79.29
N GLU A 63 -48.20 -69.83 79.50
CA GLU A 63 -48.34 -71.20 79.95
C GLU A 63 -48.28 -71.29 81.48
N LEU A 64 -47.54 -70.39 82.14
CA LEU A 64 -47.42 -70.34 83.59
C LEU A 64 -47.08 -68.90 84.05
N ALA A 65 -47.50 -68.51 85.25
CA ALA A 65 -47.04 -67.28 85.91
C ALA A 65 -46.34 -67.57 87.26
N VAL A 66 -45.46 -66.68 87.73
CA VAL A 66 -44.78 -66.74 89.04
C VAL A 66 -44.86 -65.35 89.67
N CYS A 67 -45.48 -65.24 90.83
CA CYS A 67 -45.87 -63.97 91.46
C CYS A 67 -45.14 -63.78 92.80
N GLY A 68 -44.39 -62.71 92.96
CA GLY A 68 -43.61 -62.34 94.13
C GLY A 68 -44.34 -61.44 95.13
N SER A 69 -43.74 -61.21 96.30
CA SER A 69 -44.35 -60.45 97.41
C SER A 69 -43.70 -59.13 97.75
N GLU A 70 -42.52 -58.80 97.19
CA GLU A 70 -41.72 -57.65 97.64
C GLU A 70 -42.22 -56.28 97.10
N LEU A 71 -43.22 -56.25 96.22
CA LEU A 71 -43.77 -55.01 95.65
C LEU A 71 -45.03 -54.55 96.41
N PRO A 72 -44.99 -53.38 97.11
CA PRO A 72 -46.17 -52.83 97.78
C PRO A 72 -47.29 -52.55 96.77
N GLY A 73 -48.46 -53.17 96.96
CA GLY A 73 -49.63 -53.04 96.08
C GLY A 73 -49.63 -53.96 94.83
N LEU A 74 -48.62 -54.83 94.69
CA LEU A 74 -48.54 -55.86 93.64
C LEU A 74 -48.15 -57.24 94.16
N GLY A 75 -48.43 -57.51 95.43
CA GLY A 75 -48.26 -58.85 95.99
C GLY A 75 -49.20 -59.85 95.33
N PHE A 76 -49.01 -61.15 95.61
CA PHE A 76 -49.86 -62.20 95.03
C PHE A 76 -51.36 -62.02 95.33
N ARG A 77 -51.72 -61.44 96.48
CA ARG A 77 -53.12 -61.15 96.84
C ARG A 77 -53.78 -60.10 95.93
N ASP A 78 -52.99 -59.16 95.42
CA ASP A 78 -53.46 -58.15 94.47
C ASP A 78 -53.49 -58.68 93.03
N THR A 79 -52.63 -59.65 92.71
CA THR A 79 -52.43 -60.17 91.34
C THR A 79 -53.30 -61.38 91.01
N ALA A 80 -53.57 -62.28 91.98
CA ALA A 80 -54.36 -63.49 91.78
C ALA A 80 -55.82 -63.24 91.30
N PRO A 81 -56.58 -62.27 91.84
CA PRO A 81 -57.93 -61.98 91.34
C PRO A 81 -57.92 -61.56 89.86
N LEU A 82 -56.90 -60.79 89.46
CA LEU A 82 -56.75 -60.32 88.08
C LEU A 82 -56.40 -61.48 87.14
N LEU A 83 -55.53 -62.40 87.56
CA LEU A 83 -55.20 -63.61 86.81
C LEU A 83 -56.44 -64.47 86.59
N ARG A 84 -57.25 -64.72 87.63
CA ARG A 84 -58.46 -65.55 87.52
C ARG A 84 -59.56 -64.90 86.68
N GLN A 85 -59.67 -63.57 86.71
CA GLN A 85 -60.63 -62.84 85.90
C GLN A 85 -60.25 -62.81 84.41
N LYS A 86 -58.99 -62.50 84.08
CA LYS A 86 -58.56 -62.32 82.67
C LYS A 86 -58.04 -63.60 82.02
N ALA A 87 -57.43 -64.49 82.78
CA ALA A 87 -56.81 -65.72 82.28
C ALA A 87 -57.16 -66.91 83.19
N PRO A 88 -58.44 -67.35 83.24
CA PRO A 88 -58.91 -68.34 84.21
C PRO A 88 -58.20 -69.70 84.10
N GLN A 89 -57.74 -70.07 82.90
CA GLN A 89 -57.03 -71.31 82.62
C GLN A 89 -55.50 -71.20 82.84
N LEU A 90 -54.98 -70.02 83.19
CA LEU A 90 -53.56 -69.82 83.43
C LEU A 90 -53.19 -70.38 84.81
N SER A 91 -52.20 -71.27 84.82
CA SER A 91 -51.57 -71.75 86.04
C SER A 91 -50.61 -70.68 86.57
N PHE A 92 -50.53 -70.48 87.90
CA PHE A 92 -49.57 -69.54 88.46
C PHE A 92 -49.03 -69.94 89.84
N LEU A 93 -47.80 -69.55 90.12
CA LEU A 93 -47.00 -69.85 91.31
C LEU A 93 -46.80 -68.61 92.18
N VAL A 94 -46.51 -68.74 93.47
CA VAL A 94 -46.27 -67.60 94.39
C VAL A 94 -44.91 -67.69 95.10
N LEU A 95 -44.22 -66.55 95.29
CA LEU A 95 -42.98 -66.37 96.05
C LEU A 95 -43.20 -65.32 97.17
N ALA A 96 -43.09 -65.70 98.46
CA ALA A 96 -43.18 -64.74 99.57
C ALA A 96 -42.49 -65.21 100.87
N ALA A 97 -41.86 -64.29 101.63
CA ALA A 97 -41.10 -64.59 102.85
C ALA A 97 -41.86 -64.23 104.15
N LYS A 98 -41.66 -65.05 105.19
CA LYS A 98 -42.22 -64.95 106.56
C LYS A 98 -43.76 -64.96 106.63
N TRP A 99 -44.36 -66.16 106.62
CA TRP A 99 -45.62 -66.53 107.30
C TRP A 99 -45.47 -67.92 107.91
N ASP A 100 -46.35 -68.29 108.83
CA ASP A 100 -46.41 -69.70 109.26
C ASP A 100 -47.04 -70.58 108.16
N ASP A 101 -46.77 -71.89 108.19
CA ASP A 101 -47.22 -72.83 107.14
C ASP A 101 -48.75 -72.90 106.99
N ALA A 102 -49.52 -72.58 108.04
CA ALA A 102 -50.97 -72.63 108.02
C ALA A 102 -51.58 -71.39 107.34
N GLU A 103 -51.05 -70.21 107.65
CA GLU A 103 -51.40 -68.96 106.96
C GLU A 103 -51.05 -69.02 105.45
N MET A 104 -49.96 -69.71 105.12
CA MET A 104 -49.50 -69.91 103.75
C MET A 104 -50.45 -70.81 102.94
N SER A 105 -50.86 -71.96 103.48
CA SER A 105 -51.76 -72.89 102.77
C SER A 105 -53.15 -72.28 102.52
N ALA A 106 -53.70 -71.56 103.52
CA ALA A 106 -55.00 -70.90 103.37
C ALA A 106 -54.98 -69.84 102.26
N ALA A 107 -53.90 -69.06 102.17
CA ALA A 107 -53.75 -68.04 101.14
C ALA A 107 -53.51 -68.61 99.73
N MET A 108 -52.96 -69.83 99.62
CA MET A 108 -52.79 -70.52 98.33
C MET A 108 -54.12 -70.96 97.71
N ASP A 109 -54.98 -71.60 98.52
CA ASP A 109 -56.29 -72.07 98.05
C ASP A 109 -57.20 -70.88 97.70
N GLU A 110 -57.16 -69.80 98.49
CA GLU A 110 -57.91 -68.57 98.19
C GLU A 110 -57.45 -67.90 96.88
N ALA A 111 -56.13 -67.86 96.63
CA ALA A 111 -55.57 -67.31 95.39
C ALA A 111 -55.75 -68.27 94.19
N GLY A 112 -55.83 -69.58 94.43
CA GLY A 112 -55.82 -70.62 93.41
C GLY A 112 -54.43 -70.85 92.80
N ALA A 113 -53.34 -70.56 93.53
CA ALA A 113 -51.99 -70.78 93.02
C ALA A 113 -51.67 -72.27 92.90
N CYS A 114 -50.98 -72.70 91.83
CA CYS A 114 -50.57 -74.09 91.64
C CYS A 114 -49.40 -74.52 92.55
N SER A 115 -48.63 -73.58 93.10
CA SER A 115 -47.63 -73.82 94.15
C SER A 115 -47.20 -72.52 94.83
N PHE A 116 -46.64 -72.61 96.04
CA PHE A 116 -46.00 -71.51 96.76
C PHE A 116 -44.56 -71.89 97.12
N ILE A 117 -43.64 -70.92 97.10
CA ILE A 117 -42.21 -71.13 97.37
C ILE A 117 -41.65 -70.00 98.24
N ASP A 118 -41.03 -70.36 99.36
CA ASP A 118 -40.29 -69.43 100.22
C ASP A 118 -39.04 -68.88 99.49
N PRO A 119 -38.85 -67.55 99.41
CA PRO A 119 -37.66 -66.92 98.84
C PRO A 119 -36.34 -67.36 99.49
N GLU A 120 -36.31 -67.83 100.73
CA GLU A 120 -35.09 -68.41 101.32
C GLU A 120 -34.79 -69.82 100.75
N ARG A 121 -35.81 -70.51 100.21
CA ARG A 121 -35.73 -71.87 99.65
C ARG A 121 -35.83 -71.92 98.12
N MET A 122 -35.20 -70.96 97.44
CA MET A 122 -35.20 -70.84 95.96
C MET A 122 -34.67 -72.06 95.18
N GLY A 123 -34.07 -73.06 95.83
CA GLY A 123 -33.61 -74.30 95.18
C GLY A 123 -34.74 -75.13 94.55
N VAL A 124 -35.99 -75.01 95.03
CA VAL A 124 -37.12 -75.88 94.61
C VAL A 124 -37.94 -75.30 93.45
N LEU A 125 -37.66 -74.07 93.01
CA LEU A 125 -38.47 -73.34 92.02
C LEU A 125 -38.48 -73.99 90.63
N VAL A 126 -37.32 -74.38 90.11
CA VAL A 126 -37.19 -74.87 88.73
C VAL A 126 -37.92 -76.21 88.50
N PRO A 127 -37.81 -77.21 89.40
CA PRO A 127 -38.55 -78.46 89.26
C PRO A 127 -40.08 -78.28 89.14
N VAL A 128 -40.66 -77.36 89.91
CA VAL A 128 -42.12 -77.14 89.91
C VAL A 128 -42.57 -76.52 88.59
N ILE A 129 -41.85 -75.50 88.11
CA ILE A 129 -42.15 -74.86 86.82
C ILE A 129 -42.13 -75.87 85.68
N ARG A 130 -41.15 -76.78 85.65
CA ARG A 130 -41.04 -77.79 84.58
C ARG A 130 -42.25 -78.73 84.51
N ARG A 131 -42.78 -79.13 85.66
CA ARG A 131 -43.90 -80.09 85.74
C ARG A 131 -45.19 -79.53 85.13
N GLU A 132 -45.52 -78.28 85.43
CA GLU A 132 -46.80 -77.71 85.01
C GLU A 132 -46.86 -77.42 83.51
N LEU A 133 -45.71 -77.10 82.89
CA LEU A 133 -45.63 -76.83 81.46
C LEU A 133 -45.97 -78.06 80.59
N GLN A 134 -45.57 -79.27 80.98
CA GLN A 134 -45.77 -80.49 80.17
C GLN A 134 -47.25 -80.84 79.98
N ARG A 135 -48.07 -80.67 81.02
CA ARG A 135 -49.50 -81.06 81.00
C ARG A 135 -50.34 -80.28 79.99
N VAL A 136 -49.94 -79.05 79.65
CA VAL A 136 -50.69 -78.18 78.74
C VAL A 136 -50.57 -78.63 77.29
N ILE A 137 -49.46 -79.27 76.91
CA ILE A 137 -49.14 -79.58 75.51
C ILE A 137 -49.99 -80.73 74.94
N GLU A 138 -50.19 -81.82 75.69
CA GLU A 138 -50.81 -83.06 75.19
C GLU A 138 -52.28 -82.89 74.79
N ARG A 139 -53.07 -82.11 75.55
CA ARG A 139 -54.50 -81.92 75.29
C ARG A 139 -54.79 -81.25 73.94
N ARG A 140 -53.84 -80.50 73.41
CA ARG A 140 -53.99 -79.74 72.16
C ARG A 140 -54.02 -80.63 70.92
N GLN A 141 -53.25 -81.71 70.89
CA GLN A 141 -53.00 -82.49 69.66
C GLN A 141 -54.21 -83.33 69.18
N HIS A 142 -54.97 -83.94 70.10
CA HIS A 142 -56.08 -84.83 69.71
C HIS A 142 -57.23 -84.09 69.01
N GLN A 143 -57.59 -82.90 69.49
CA GLN A 143 -58.69 -82.11 68.92
C GLN A 143 -58.41 -81.61 67.49
N GLU A 144 -57.15 -81.62 67.05
CA GLU A 144 -56.77 -81.18 65.71
C GLU A 144 -57.03 -82.25 64.63
N ALA A 145 -57.02 -83.54 64.97
CA ALA A 145 -57.14 -84.63 63.99
C ALA A 145 -58.57 -84.82 63.45
N GLU A 146 -59.59 -84.91 64.31
CA GLU A 146 -60.98 -85.11 63.88
C GLU A 146 -61.50 -83.94 63.05
N LYS A 147 -61.21 -82.71 63.49
CA LYS A 147 -61.53 -81.48 62.75
C LYS A 147 -60.92 -81.49 61.34
N LYS A 148 -59.81 -82.18 61.11
CA LYS A 148 -59.15 -82.26 59.81
C LYS A 148 -59.92 -83.14 58.81
N GLN A 149 -60.56 -84.20 59.27
CA GLN A 149 -61.26 -85.14 58.38
C GLN A 149 -62.62 -84.60 57.91
N GLU A 150 -63.45 -84.10 58.83
CA GLU A 150 -64.73 -83.47 58.47
C GLU A 150 -64.52 -82.25 57.57
N ARG A 151 -63.49 -81.45 57.88
CA ARG A 151 -63.09 -80.32 57.05
C ARG A 151 -62.72 -80.74 55.63
N SER A 152 -62.04 -81.87 55.45
CA SER A 152 -61.67 -82.37 54.11
C SER A 152 -62.89 -82.73 53.26
N ARG A 153 -63.88 -83.44 53.81
CA ARG A 153 -65.09 -83.83 53.04
C ARG A 153 -65.96 -82.63 52.69
N TRP A 154 -66.23 -81.78 53.68
CA TRP A 154 -66.97 -80.53 53.47
C TRP A 154 -66.27 -79.66 52.42
N LEU A 155 -64.93 -79.59 52.46
CA LEU A 155 -64.14 -78.81 51.52
C LEU A 155 -64.29 -79.33 50.09
N LEU A 156 -64.26 -80.65 49.85
CA LEU A 156 -64.38 -81.20 48.48
C LEU A 156 -65.73 -80.90 47.83
N GLU A 157 -66.84 -81.06 48.56
CA GLU A 157 -68.17 -80.71 48.06
C GLU A 157 -68.29 -79.21 47.78
N ARG A 158 -67.77 -78.37 48.70
CA ARG A 158 -67.77 -76.92 48.54
C ARG A 158 -66.90 -76.47 47.38
N ILE A 159 -65.75 -77.12 47.17
CA ILE A 159 -64.92 -76.88 45.99
C ILE A 159 -65.76 -77.14 44.75
N VAL A 160 -66.29 -78.36 44.57
CA VAL A 160 -67.04 -78.74 43.37
C VAL A 160 -68.23 -77.80 43.09
N ASP A 161 -69.04 -77.50 44.11
CA ASP A 161 -70.23 -76.64 43.97
C ASP A 161 -69.92 -75.15 43.84
N SER A 162 -68.71 -74.71 44.21
CA SER A 162 -68.27 -73.32 44.00
C SER A 162 -67.64 -73.07 42.63
N LEU A 163 -67.39 -74.12 41.84
CA LEU A 163 -66.79 -73.97 40.51
C LEU A 163 -67.76 -73.22 39.58
N PRO A 164 -67.33 -72.10 38.97
CA PRO A 164 -68.19 -71.25 38.14
C PRO A 164 -68.46 -71.81 36.74
N PHE A 165 -68.07 -73.06 36.49
CA PHE A 165 -68.31 -73.80 35.25
C PHE A 165 -69.18 -75.02 35.53
N VAL A 166 -69.88 -75.50 34.51
CA VAL A 166 -70.65 -76.74 34.57
C VAL A 166 -69.67 -77.90 34.76
N LEU A 167 -69.88 -78.72 35.80
CA LEU A 167 -69.09 -79.93 36.04
C LEU A 167 -70.03 -81.12 36.23
N PHE A 168 -69.71 -82.22 35.55
CA PHE A 168 -70.40 -83.48 35.71
C PHE A 168 -69.48 -84.69 35.59
N VAL A 169 -69.88 -85.80 36.20
CA VAL A 169 -69.21 -87.10 36.07
C VAL A 169 -70.27 -88.12 35.68
N LYS A 170 -70.02 -88.88 34.61
CA LYS A 170 -70.88 -90.00 34.17
C LYS A 170 -70.18 -91.33 34.39
N ASP A 171 -70.90 -92.38 34.72
CA ASP A 171 -70.34 -93.74 34.76
C ASP A 171 -70.07 -94.29 33.34
N ALA A 172 -69.14 -95.24 33.23
CA ALA A 172 -68.74 -95.78 31.93
C ALA A 172 -69.74 -96.78 31.31
N GLU A 173 -70.60 -97.43 32.11
CA GLU A 173 -71.48 -98.50 31.64
C GLU A 173 -72.76 -97.94 31.02
N GLU A 174 -73.53 -97.22 31.84
CA GLU A 174 -74.83 -96.67 31.47
C GLU A 174 -74.76 -95.19 31.10
N ARG A 175 -73.64 -94.49 31.36
CA ARG A 175 -73.47 -93.05 31.12
C ARG A 175 -74.42 -92.19 31.95
N ARG A 176 -74.80 -92.66 33.15
CA ARG A 176 -75.62 -91.88 34.08
C ARG A 176 -74.77 -90.90 34.86
N LEU A 177 -75.35 -89.75 35.16
CA LEU A 177 -74.73 -88.71 35.98
C LEU A 177 -74.55 -89.16 37.44
N GLN A 178 -73.30 -89.26 37.89
CA GLN A 178 -72.89 -89.66 39.25
C GLN A 178 -72.52 -88.47 40.13
N VAL A 179 -71.91 -87.45 39.53
CA VAL A 179 -71.58 -86.19 40.20
C VAL A 179 -72.01 -85.06 39.29
N VAL A 180 -72.65 -84.05 39.86
CA VAL A 180 -72.97 -82.80 39.18
C VAL A 180 -72.74 -81.66 40.17
N ASN A 181 -72.27 -80.51 39.69
CA ASN A 181 -72.16 -79.34 40.55
C ASN A 181 -73.39 -78.44 40.49
N LYS A 182 -73.49 -77.50 41.42
CA LYS A 182 -74.58 -76.51 41.45
C LYS A 182 -74.71 -75.75 40.12
N THR A 183 -73.59 -75.34 39.51
CA THR A 183 -73.58 -74.59 38.25
C THR A 183 -74.24 -75.35 37.11
N PHE A 184 -74.06 -76.68 37.03
CA PHE A 184 -74.80 -77.51 36.06
C PHE A 184 -76.30 -77.49 36.33
N ALA A 185 -76.72 -77.70 37.57
CA ALA A 185 -78.13 -77.66 37.94
C ALA A 185 -78.79 -76.30 37.60
N ASP A 186 -78.11 -75.20 37.95
CA ASP A 186 -78.55 -73.83 37.69
C ASP A 186 -78.64 -73.53 36.18
N ALA A 187 -77.70 -74.03 35.36
CA ALA A 187 -77.70 -73.81 33.90
C ALA A 187 -78.94 -74.39 33.20
N PHE A 188 -79.52 -75.46 33.73
CA PHE A 188 -80.72 -76.10 33.18
C PHE A 188 -81.98 -75.79 34.01
N GLY A 189 -81.88 -74.98 35.07
CA GLY A 189 -83.01 -74.61 35.91
C GLY A 189 -83.62 -75.77 36.71
N VAL A 190 -82.83 -76.82 36.99
CA VAL A 190 -83.25 -78.03 37.71
C VAL A 190 -82.48 -78.18 39.02
N THR A 191 -82.87 -79.12 39.87
CA THR A 191 -82.11 -79.40 41.10
C THR A 191 -80.99 -80.42 40.85
N LYS A 192 -79.90 -80.34 41.62
CA LYS A 192 -78.80 -81.32 41.61
C LYS A 192 -79.33 -82.76 41.77
N GLN A 193 -80.29 -82.95 42.67
CA GLN A 193 -80.89 -84.25 42.96
C GLN A 193 -81.66 -84.82 41.76
N TRP A 194 -82.25 -83.97 40.92
CA TRP A 194 -82.99 -84.40 39.74
C TRP A 194 -82.07 -84.89 38.61
N LEU A 195 -80.89 -84.27 38.46
CA LEU A 195 -79.90 -84.64 37.44
C LEU A 195 -79.18 -85.95 37.74
N LEU A 196 -78.94 -86.27 39.02
CA LEU A 196 -78.25 -87.49 39.41
C LEU A 196 -79.01 -88.73 38.89
N GLY A 197 -78.30 -89.60 38.18
CA GLY A 197 -78.84 -90.82 37.57
C GLY A 197 -79.44 -90.64 36.17
N LYS A 198 -79.53 -89.42 35.62
CA LYS A 198 -80.07 -89.15 34.27
C LYS A 198 -79.07 -89.44 33.15
N LEU A 199 -79.60 -89.76 31.98
CA LEU A 199 -78.89 -89.89 30.70
C LEU A 199 -78.98 -88.59 29.91
N ASP A 200 -78.04 -88.32 28.99
CA ASP A 200 -78.08 -87.12 28.14
C ASP A 200 -79.39 -86.97 27.36
N HIS A 201 -79.93 -88.07 26.86
CA HIS A 201 -81.22 -88.10 26.16
C HIS A 201 -82.41 -87.71 27.04
N ASP A 202 -82.29 -87.75 28.37
CA ASP A 202 -83.37 -87.35 29.29
C ASP A 202 -83.53 -85.82 29.37
N TYR A 203 -82.53 -85.04 28.94
CA TYR A 203 -82.50 -83.59 29.15
C TYR A 203 -81.88 -82.74 28.01
N PHE A 204 -81.34 -83.36 26.95
CA PHE A 204 -80.90 -82.70 25.73
C PHE A 204 -81.72 -83.15 24.50
N PRO A 205 -81.82 -82.32 23.44
CA PRO A 205 -82.37 -82.75 22.14
C PRO A 205 -81.59 -83.95 21.55
N HIS A 206 -82.29 -84.86 20.88
CA HIS A 206 -81.70 -86.12 20.36
C HIS A 206 -80.41 -85.93 19.57
N GLU A 207 -80.37 -84.98 18.61
CA GLU A 207 -79.20 -84.74 17.78
C GLU A 207 -77.97 -84.32 18.59
N GLN A 208 -78.18 -83.53 19.66
CA GLN A 208 -77.10 -83.08 20.54
C GLN A 208 -76.69 -84.17 21.54
N ALA A 209 -77.67 -84.89 22.10
CA ALA A 209 -77.43 -86.02 23.00
C ALA A 209 -76.64 -87.13 22.30
N ASP A 210 -76.95 -87.46 21.04
CA ASP A 210 -76.24 -88.46 20.24
C ASP A 210 -74.77 -88.04 20.01
N SER A 211 -74.52 -86.77 19.72
CA SER A 211 -73.17 -86.22 19.61
C SER A 211 -72.41 -86.33 20.94
N PHE A 212 -73.05 -86.07 22.08
CA PHE A 212 -72.42 -86.20 23.39
C PHE A 212 -72.10 -87.64 23.77
N VAL A 213 -72.98 -88.58 23.45
CA VAL A 213 -72.75 -90.01 23.67
C VAL A 213 -71.62 -90.52 22.79
N ALA A 214 -71.53 -90.09 21.53
CA ALA A 214 -70.43 -90.44 20.65
C ALA A 214 -69.08 -89.95 21.21
N ILE A 215 -69.04 -88.69 21.68
CA ILE A 215 -67.86 -88.11 22.32
C ILE A 215 -67.50 -88.86 23.61
N ASP A 216 -68.47 -89.18 24.47
CA ASP A 216 -68.21 -89.90 25.73
C ASP A 216 -67.68 -91.32 25.45
N THR A 217 -68.21 -91.99 24.42
CA THR A 217 -67.75 -93.31 23.97
C THR A 217 -66.31 -93.25 23.46
N GLU A 218 -66.00 -92.29 22.59
CA GLU A 218 -64.64 -92.08 22.10
C GLU A 218 -63.65 -91.82 23.24
N ILE A 219 -64.03 -91.06 24.28
CA ILE A 219 -63.15 -90.77 25.41
C ILE A 219 -62.90 -92.02 26.27
N LEU A 220 -63.94 -92.82 26.50
CA LEU A 220 -63.81 -94.08 27.25
C LEU A 220 -62.92 -95.08 26.49
N GLU A 221 -63.04 -95.17 25.16
CA GLU A 221 -62.22 -96.04 24.31
C GLU A 221 -60.78 -95.54 24.17
N THR A 222 -60.60 -94.26 23.87
CA THR A 222 -59.28 -93.67 23.58
C THR A 222 -58.49 -93.30 24.85
N LYS A 223 -59.18 -93.18 25.99
CA LYS A 223 -58.64 -92.70 27.27
C LYS A 223 -57.96 -91.33 27.15
N LYS A 224 -58.41 -90.48 26.22
CA LYS A 224 -57.84 -89.13 25.98
C LYS A 224 -58.85 -88.03 26.29
N LEU A 225 -58.31 -86.89 26.73
CA LEU A 225 -59.08 -85.66 26.84
C LEU A 225 -59.55 -85.22 25.46
N LYS A 226 -60.81 -84.77 25.38
CA LYS A 226 -61.36 -84.09 24.21
C LYS A 226 -61.85 -82.71 24.61
N ALA A 227 -61.43 -81.70 23.85
CA ALA A 227 -61.85 -80.32 24.03
C ALA A 227 -62.46 -79.82 22.73
N PHE A 228 -63.59 -79.13 22.83
CA PHE A 228 -64.29 -78.57 21.68
C PHE A 228 -65.08 -77.33 22.10
N GLU A 229 -65.33 -76.45 21.15
CA GLU A 229 -66.25 -75.34 21.31
C GLU A 229 -67.58 -75.74 20.68
N GLU A 230 -68.68 -75.48 21.36
CA GLU A 230 -70.03 -75.72 20.88
C GLU A 230 -70.87 -74.46 21.02
N VAL A 231 -71.74 -74.23 20.05
CA VAL A 231 -72.72 -73.15 20.14
C VAL A 231 -74.01 -73.79 20.60
N ALA A 232 -74.49 -73.37 21.77
CA ALA A 232 -75.77 -73.82 22.29
C ALA A 232 -76.68 -72.62 22.54
N ARG A 233 -77.97 -72.79 22.26
CA ARG A 233 -78.97 -71.76 22.50
C ARG A 233 -79.54 -71.94 23.90
N THR A 234 -79.11 -71.10 24.83
CA THR A 234 -79.59 -71.10 26.21
C THR A 234 -80.47 -69.88 26.43
N ASN A 235 -81.72 -70.09 26.87
CA ASN A 235 -82.71 -69.02 27.09
C ASN A 235 -82.94 -68.10 25.85
N GLY A 236 -82.85 -68.66 24.64
CA GLY A 236 -83.08 -67.92 23.39
C GLY A 236 -81.89 -67.09 22.88
N VAL A 237 -80.74 -67.15 23.54
CA VAL A 237 -79.50 -66.49 23.12
C VAL A 237 -78.47 -67.53 22.72
N ASP A 238 -77.81 -67.33 21.58
CA ASP A 238 -76.70 -68.18 21.15
C ASP A 238 -75.49 -67.90 22.05
N ARG A 239 -75.06 -68.92 22.78
CA ARG A 239 -73.88 -68.89 23.67
C ARG A 239 -72.82 -69.84 23.16
N ILE A 240 -71.56 -69.46 23.33
CA ILE A 240 -70.40 -70.26 22.95
C ILE A 240 -69.86 -70.91 24.21
N TYR A 241 -69.93 -72.24 24.26
CA TYR A 241 -69.42 -73.04 25.35
C TYR A 241 -68.12 -73.73 24.96
N ALA A 242 -67.12 -73.65 25.83
CA ALA A 242 -65.89 -74.43 25.74
C ALA A 242 -66.03 -75.66 26.64
N THR A 243 -66.20 -76.83 26.04
CA THR A 243 -66.39 -78.10 26.74
C THR A 243 -65.11 -78.93 26.69
N ARG A 244 -64.71 -79.48 27.84
CA ARG A 244 -63.61 -80.43 28.00
C ARG A 244 -64.13 -81.66 28.70
N LYS A 245 -63.88 -82.83 28.11
CA LYS A 245 -64.26 -84.12 28.70
C LYS A 245 -63.02 -84.98 28.88
N LEU A 246 -62.88 -85.61 30.05
CA LEU A 246 -61.72 -86.40 30.46
C LEU A 246 -62.16 -87.76 31.02
N PRO A 247 -61.38 -88.83 30.80
CA PRO A 247 -61.60 -90.10 31.48
C PRO A 247 -61.04 -90.04 32.92
N LEU A 248 -61.79 -90.56 33.88
CA LEU A 248 -61.28 -90.87 35.21
C LEU A 248 -60.95 -92.36 35.27
N LEU A 249 -59.66 -92.64 35.49
CA LEU A 249 -59.11 -93.99 35.50
C LEU A 249 -59.14 -94.57 36.92
N ASP A 250 -59.38 -95.87 37.03
CA ASP A 250 -59.16 -96.62 38.28
C ASP A 250 -57.68 -97.04 38.43
N ASP A 251 -57.35 -97.67 39.56
CA ASP A 251 -55.99 -98.15 39.87
C ASP A 251 -55.48 -99.20 38.85
N SER A 252 -56.36 -99.80 38.04
CA SER A 252 -56.01 -100.74 36.96
C SER A 252 -55.77 -100.06 35.61
N GLY A 253 -56.00 -98.73 35.52
CA GLY A 253 -55.84 -97.95 34.30
C GLY A 253 -57.06 -97.99 33.37
N GLU A 254 -58.19 -98.51 33.82
CA GLU A 254 -59.45 -98.54 33.07
C GLU A 254 -60.30 -97.30 33.34
N ALA A 255 -60.91 -96.75 32.29
CA ALA A 255 -61.75 -95.57 32.40
C ALA A 255 -63.10 -95.95 33.01
N ARG A 256 -63.34 -95.56 34.27
CA ARG A 256 -64.57 -95.86 35.00
C ARG A 256 -65.61 -94.75 34.92
N TYR A 257 -65.16 -93.52 34.68
CA TYR A 257 -66.05 -92.37 34.56
C TYR A 257 -65.57 -91.39 33.50
N VAL A 258 -66.49 -90.56 32.99
CA VAL A 258 -66.20 -89.40 32.17
C VAL A 258 -66.51 -88.13 32.96
N LEU A 259 -65.48 -87.32 33.21
CA LEU A 259 -65.60 -85.98 33.79
C LEU A 259 -65.76 -84.96 32.67
N GLY A 260 -66.90 -84.28 32.63
CA GLY A 260 -67.15 -83.14 31.75
C GLY A 260 -67.06 -81.82 32.50
N ILE A 261 -66.42 -80.84 31.86
CA ILE A 261 -66.30 -79.45 32.31
C ILE A 261 -66.70 -78.55 31.14
N THR A 262 -67.68 -77.67 31.34
CA THR A 262 -68.18 -76.75 30.31
C THR A 262 -68.23 -75.31 30.82
N GLU A 263 -67.57 -74.39 30.12
CA GLU A 263 -67.48 -72.96 30.45
C GLU A 263 -68.12 -72.09 29.36
N ASP A 264 -68.88 -71.07 29.74
CA ASP A 264 -69.42 -70.06 28.80
C ASP A 264 -68.32 -69.04 28.48
N VAL A 265 -67.87 -69.00 27.21
CA VAL A 265 -66.78 -68.14 26.75
C VAL A 265 -67.26 -67.01 25.84
N THR A 266 -68.57 -66.75 25.79
CA THR A 266 -69.19 -65.80 24.86
C THR A 266 -68.63 -64.37 25.01
N GLU A 267 -68.62 -63.81 26.23
CA GLU A 267 -68.11 -62.46 26.49
C GLU A 267 -66.61 -62.34 26.22
N ARG A 268 -65.84 -63.39 26.54
CA ARG A 268 -64.39 -63.42 26.29
C ARG A 268 -64.07 -63.36 24.79
N LYS A 269 -64.82 -64.11 23.97
CA LYS A 269 -64.66 -64.09 22.50
C LYS A 269 -65.05 -62.74 21.90
N ALA A 270 -66.09 -62.09 22.42
CA ALA A 270 -66.47 -60.74 22.01
C ALA A 270 -65.36 -59.71 22.34
N ALA A 271 -64.82 -59.76 23.55
CA ALA A 271 -63.74 -58.87 23.98
C ALA A 271 -62.43 -59.08 23.21
N GLU A 272 -62.08 -60.32 22.84
CA GLU A 272 -60.92 -60.62 22.00
C GLU A 272 -61.05 -60.01 20.60
N GLU A 273 -62.25 -60.03 20.01
CA GLU A 273 -62.52 -59.44 18.70
C GLU A 273 -62.49 -57.90 18.75
N ASP A 274 -63.03 -57.28 19.81
CA ASP A 274 -62.95 -55.84 20.02
C ASP A 274 -61.51 -55.36 20.24
N LEU A 275 -60.71 -56.11 21.02
CA LEU A 275 -59.29 -55.83 21.21
C LEU A 275 -58.51 -55.97 19.89
N ARG A 276 -58.84 -56.95 19.05
CA ARG A 276 -58.22 -57.13 17.73
C ARG A 276 -58.50 -55.92 16.82
N LYS A 277 -59.72 -55.39 16.84
CA LYS A 277 -60.08 -54.16 16.10
C LYS A 277 -59.34 -52.95 16.65
N SER A 278 -59.35 -52.74 17.97
CA SER A 278 -58.66 -51.62 18.62
C SER A 278 -57.15 -51.64 18.38
N LYS A 279 -56.53 -52.82 18.37
CA LYS A 279 -55.09 -52.97 18.06
C LYS A 279 -54.78 -52.60 16.61
N ALA A 280 -55.62 -53.00 15.65
CA ALA A 280 -55.44 -52.63 14.25
C ALA A 280 -55.55 -51.09 14.05
N GLU A 281 -56.52 -50.45 14.71
CA GLU A 281 -56.66 -48.99 14.70
C GLU A 281 -55.47 -48.28 15.35
N LEU A 282 -54.94 -48.82 16.45
CA LEU A 282 -53.76 -48.29 17.14
C LEU A 282 -52.49 -48.44 16.29
N GLU A 283 -52.31 -49.56 15.59
CA GLU A 283 -51.20 -49.77 14.66
C GLU A 283 -51.25 -48.80 13.48
N GLU A 284 -52.43 -48.54 12.92
CA GLU A 284 -52.61 -47.53 11.87
C GLU A 284 -52.32 -46.11 12.39
N SER A 285 -52.81 -45.79 13.59
CA SER A 285 -52.54 -44.50 14.25
C SER A 285 -51.04 -44.31 14.55
N ASN A 286 -50.36 -45.35 15.05
CA ASN A 286 -48.92 -45.34 15.31
C ASN A 286 -48.11 -45.17 14.02
N LYS A 287 -48.54 -45.77 12.90
CA LYS A 287 -47.91 -45.57 11.60
C LYS A 287 -48.01 -44.12 11.14
N ARG A 288 -49.20 -43.50 11.25
CA ARG A 288 -49.40 -42.07 10.93
C ARG A 288 -48.60 -41.15 11.86
N LEU A 289 -48.51 -41.48 13.15
CA LEU A 289 -47.69 -40.73 14.11
C LEU A 289 -46.19 -40.84 13.80
N ALA A 290 -45.71 -42.00 13.37
CA ALA A 290 -44.32 -42.18 12.96
C ALA A 290 -43.97 -41.36 11.70
N GLU A 291 -44.86 -41.33 10.72
CA GLU A 291 -44.72 -40.50 9.51
C GLU A 291 -44.70 -39.00 9.87
N ASN A 292 -45.64 -38.54 10.71
CA ASN A 292 -45.67 -37.16 11.21
C ASN A 292 -44.44 -36.80 12.05
N LEU A 293 -43.93 -37.72 12.87
CA LEU A 293 -42.70 -37.52 13.65
C LEU A 293 -41.48 -37.38 12.75
N GLU A 294 -41.40 -38.13 11.66
CA GLU A 294 -40.31 -38.03 10.70
C GLU A 294 -40.37 -36.72 9.91
N GLU A 295 -41.58 -36.28 9.54
CA GLU A 295 -41.79 -34.97 8.91
C GLU A 295 -41.49 -33.81 9.86
N LEU A 296 -41.91 -33.90 11.13
CA LEU A 296 -41.56 -32.94 12.18
C LEU A 296 -40.07 -32.94 12.50
N LYS A 297 -39.39 -34.10 12.47
CA LYS A 297 -37.92 -34.16 12.62
C LYS A 297 -37.21 -33.50 11.45
N LYS A 298 -37.66 -33.74 10.21
CA LYS A 298 -37.12 -33.06 9.02
C LYS A 298 -37.35 -31.55 9.11
N SER A 299 -38.56 -31.10 9.46
CA SER A 299 -38.86 -29.68 9.67
C SER A 299 -38.04 -29.08 10.82
N ARG A 300 -37.90 -29.77 11.96
CA ARG A 300 -37.08 -29.31 13.09
C ARG A 300 -35.59 -29.30 12.76
N ALA A 301 -35.08 -30.24 11.97
CA ALA A 301 -33.70 -30.24 11.49
C ALA A 301 -33.43 -29.09 10.51
N VAL A 302 -34.39 -28.79 9.63
CA VAL A 302 -34.35 -27.60 8.77
C VAL A 302 -34.38 -26.35 9.62
N SER A 303 -35.36 -26.16 10.50
CA SER A 303 -35.46 -25.00 11.39
C SER A 303 -34.27 -24.84 12.32
N ALA A 304 -33.69 -25.93 12.83
CA ALA A 304 -32.46 -25.89 13.63
C ALA A 304 -31.24 -25.49 12.79
N ARG A 305 -31.11 -25.97 11.55
CA ARG A 305 -30.08 -25.51 10.61
C ARG A 305 -30.28 -24.05 10.23
N THR A 306 -31.52 -23.62 10.02
CA THR A 306 -31.83 -22.23 9.69
C THR A 306 -31.54 -21.31 10.87
N LEU A 307 -31.93 -21.70 12.10
CA LEU A 307 -31.63 -20.93 13.31
C LEU A 307 -30.12 -20.89 13.59
N ALA A 308 -29.41 -22.00 13.44
CA ALA A 308 -27.95 -22.03 13.55
C ALA A 308 -27.28 -21.14 12.47
N SER A 309 -27.80 -21.16 11.24
CA SER A 309 -27.34 -20.27 10.17
C SER A 309 -27.63 -18.79 10.47
N TYR A 310 -28.78 -18.47 11.06
CA TYR A 310 -29.11 -17.11 11.51
C TYR A 310 -28.22 -16.66 12.68
N GLN A 311 -27.97 -17.54 13.66
CA GLN A 311 -27.06 -17.25 14.77
C GLN A 311 -25.63 -17.06 14.27
N GLN A 312 -25.17 -17.91 13.35
CA GLN A 312 -23.86 -17.77 12.72
C GLN A 312 -23.76 -16.47 11.93
N ARG A 313 -24.79 -16.09 11.16
CA ARG A 313 -24.85 -14.80 10.45
C ARG A 313 -24.88 -13.61 11.40
N ALA A 314 -25.62 -13.69 12.50
CA ALA A 314 -25.66 -12.63 13.51
C ALA A 314 -24.30 -12.42 14.18
N LEU A 315 -23.62 -13.52 14.53
CA LEU A 315 -22.29 -13.48 15.11
C LEU A 315 -21.25 -12.96 14.09
N GLN A 316 -21.39 -13.35 12.83
CA GLN A 316 -20.56 -12.86 11.73
C GLN A 316 -20.82 -11.38 11.44
N MET A 317 -22.06 -10.90 11.55
CA MET A 317 -22.42 -9.48 11.43
C MET A 317 -21.82 -8.65 12.57
N GLU A 318 -21.79 -9.19 13.80
CA GLU A 318 -21.18 -8.52 14.96
C GLU A 318 -19.66 -8.45 14.83
N ILE A 319 -19.01 -9.52 14.33
CA ILE A 319 -17.59 -9.50 14.01
C ILE A 319 -17.30 -8.47 12.91
N ILE A 320 -18.10 -8.42 11.84
CA ILE A 320 -17.96 -7.42 10.77
C ILE A 320 -18.18 -6.00 11.32
N ARG A 321 -19.13 -5.81 12.25
CA ARG A 321 -19.40 -4.53 12.90
C ARG A 321 -18.20 -4.06 13.72
N GLN A 322 -17.63 -4.94 14.55
CA GLN A 322 -16.39 -4.64 15.30
C GLN A 322 -15.22 -4.37 14.35
N GLN A 323 -15.04 -5.18 13.31
CA GLN A 323 -14.00 -4.97 12.31
C GLN A 323 -14.15 -3.63 11.59
N ASN A 324 -15.38 -3.21 11.27
CA ASN A 324 -15.63 -1.89 10.67
C ASN A 324 -15.36 -0.75 11.66
N GLU A 325 -15.75 -0.89 12.93
CA GLU A 325 -15.42 0.12 13.96
C GLU A 325 -13.91 0.24 14.18
N ASP A 326 -13.19 -0.89 14.20
CA ASP A 326 -11.74 -0.91 14.32
C ASP A 326 -11.06 -0.37 13.05
N LEU A 327 -11.59 -0.69 11.87
CA LEU A 327 -11.13 -0.13 10.59
C LEU A 327 -11.37 1.39 10.52
N ASP A 328 -12.51 1.89 10.98
CA ASP A 328 -12.80 3.32 11.02
C ASP A 328 -11.86 4.04 12.00
N ARG A 329 -11.59 3.45 13.18
CA ARG A 329 -10.59 3.98 14.12
C ARG A 329 -9.21 4.03 13.49
N LEU A 330 -8.76 2.91 12.93
CA LEU A 330 -7.46 2.80 12.25
C LEU A 330 -7.38 3.78 11.06
N ALA A 331 -8.44 3.93 10.28
CA ALA A 331 -8.48 4.88 9.18
C ALA A 331 -8.39 6.33 9.68
N THR A 332 -9.04 6.65 10.78
CA THR A 332 -8.98 7.99 11.39
C THR A 332 -7.58 8.28 11.96
N GLU A 333 -6.99 7.30 12.66
CA GLU A 333 -5.61 7.37 13.16
C GLU A 333 -4.61 7.52 12.01
N LEU A 334 -4.73 6.70 10.97
CA LEU A 334 -3.87 6.75 9.79
C LEU A 334 -4.01 8.09 9.05
N THR A 335 -5.23 8.61 8.93
CA THR A 335 -5.49 9.92 8.30
C THR A 335 -4.87 11.05 9.13
N SER A 336 -4.95 10.98 10.46
CA SER A 336 -4.33 11.97 11.35
C SER A 336 -2.79 11.89 11.32
N ALA A 337 -2.23 10.68 11.30
CA ALA A 337 -0.80 10.44 11.20
C ALA A 337 -0.26 10.94 9.86
N LYS A 338 -0.95 10.60 8.75
CA LYS A 338 -0.61 11.07 7.41
C LYS A 338 -0.68 12.58 7.30
N ARG A 339 -1.70 13.22 7.89
CA ARG A 339 -1.84 14.67 7.90
C ARG A 339 -0.70 15.35 8.67
N ASN A 340 -0.33 14.82 9.85
CA ASN A 340 0.80 15.33 10.63
C ASN A 340 2.14 15.13 9.89
N GLU A 341 2.31 14.02 9.18
CA GLU A 341 3.51 13.75 8.37
C GLU A 341 3.60 14.69 7.17
N GLU A 342 2.48 14.91 6.45
CA GLU A 342 2.39 15.88 5.36
C GLU A 342 2.66 17.32 5.84
N GLU A 343 2.19 17.68 7.04
CA GLU A 343 2.41 19.00 7.62
C GLU A 343 3.88 19.20 8.01
N ARG A 344 4.53 18.21 8.65
CA ARG A 344 5.98 18.24 8.92
C ARG A 344 6.83 18.28 7.65
N ALA A 345 6.44 17.53 6.63
CA ALA A 345 7.12 17.54 5.34
C ALA A 345 7.03 18.93 4.69
N ARG A 346 5.85 19.56 4.71
CA ARG A 346 5.65 20.93 4.22
C ARG A 346 6.44 21.96 5.03
N GLU A 347 6.50 21.84 6.35
CA GLU A 347 7.30 22.73 7.20
C GLU A 347 8.80 22.60 6.90
N ALA A 348 9.29 21.37 6.74
CA ALA A 348 10.68 21.10 6.38
C ALA A 348 11.03 21.62 4.98
N GLU A 349 10.13 21.42 4.00
CA GLU A 349 10.31 21.92 2.64
C GLU A 349 10.23 23.45 2.59
N ALA A 350 9.32 24.07 3.33
CA ALA A 350 9.23 25.52 3.49
C ALA A 350 10.49 26.09 4.15
N ALA A 351 11.00 25.46 5.21
CA ALA A 351 12.24 25.86 5.87
C ALA A 351 13.45 25.72 4.94
N ALA A 352 13.54 24.63 4.18
CA ALA A 352 14.59 24.42 3.19
C ALA A 352 14.53 25.48 2.08
N ARG A 353 13.33 25.77 1.57
CA ARG A 353 13.09 26.80 0.56
C ARG A 353 13.44 28.19 1.06
N LEU A 354 12.98 28.57 2.26
CA LEU A 354 13.33 29.84 2.90
C LEU A 354 14.84 29.97 3.12
N LYS A 355 15.52 28.87 3.51
CA LYS A 355 16.98 28.85 3.66
C LYS A 355 17.69 29.06 2.32
N SER A 356 17.22 28.43 1.24
CA SER A 356 17.77 28.62 -0.11
C SER A 356 17.51 30.02 -0.67
N GLU A 357 16.29 30.54 -0.51
CA GLU A 357 15.92 31.91 -0.91
C GLU A 357 16.71 32.95 -0.11
N PHE A 358 16.89 32.74 1.20
CA PHE A 358 17.72 33.59 2.06
C PHE A 358 19.18 33.62 1.57
N LEU A 359 19.79 32.46 1.30
CA LEU A 359 21.18 32.40 0.83
C LEU A 359 21.37 33.03 -0.56
N ALA A 360 20.39 32.85 -1.45
CA ALA A 360 20.40 33.49 -2.77
C ALA A 360 20.29 35.02 -2.68
N ASN A 361 19.35 35.53 -1.87
CA ASN A 361 19.17 36.97 -1.66
C ASN A 361 20.39 37.60 -0.96
N PHE A 362 20.93 36.92 0.05
CA PHE A 362 22.10 37.36 0.80
C PHE A 362 23.36 37.45 -0.07
N SER A 363 23.51 36.56 -1.07
CA SER A 363 24.57 36.65 -2.08
C SER A 363 24.55 37.99 -2.82
N HIS A 364 23.37 38.43 -3.26
CA HIS A 364 23.20 39.67 -4.01
C HIS A 364 23.40 40.91 -3.15
N GLU A 365 22.92 40.89 -1.90
CA GLU A 365 23.06 41.99 -0.96
C GLU A 365 24.50 42.24 -0.52
N ILE A 366 25.35 41.21 -0.45
CA ILE A 366 26.77 41.38 -0.14
C ILE A 366 27.62 41.65 -1.38
N ARG A 367 27.28 41.06 -2.53
CA ARG A 367 27.99 41.26 -3.79
C ARG A 367 27.95 42.73 -4.21
N THR A 368 26.81 43.41 -4.06
CA THR A 368 26.61 44.80 -4.48
C THR A 368 27.56 45.80 -3.78
N PRO A 369 27.65 45.87 -2.44
CA PRO A 369 28.59 46.77 -1.77
C PRO A 369 30.06 46.38 -2.00
N LEU A 370 30.41 45.09 -2.05
CA LEU A 370 31.78 44.63 -2.35
C LEU A 370 32.24 45.08 -3.74
N ASN A 371 31.34 45.00 -4.71
CA ASN A 371 31.61 45.41 -6.07
C ASN A 371 31.70 46.94 -6.23
N GLY A 372 30.94 47.69 -5.44
CA GLY A 372 31.13 49.14 -5.30
C GLY A 372 32.52 49.47 -4.75
N ILE A 373 32.96 48.77 -3.68
CA ILE A 373 34.31 48.94 -3.10
C ILE A 373 35.40 48.65 -4.14
N ILE A 374 35.29 47.54 -4.87
CA ILE A 374 36.24 47.17 -5.93
C ILE A 374 36.25 48.23 -7.04
N GLY A 375 35.09 48.69 -7.50
CA GLY A 375 34.97 49.71 -8.54
C GLY A 375 35.56 51.06 -8.13
N TYR A 376 35.33 51.52 -6.90
CA TYR A 376 35.96 52.74 -6.37
C TYR A 376 37.47 52.58 -6.19
N CYS A 377 37.95 51.42 -5.75
CA CYS A 377 39.39 51.13 -5.73
C CYS A 377 39.99 51.24 -7.14
N ASP A 378 39.36 50.68 -8.16
CA ASP A 378 39.82 50.73 -9.55
C ASP A 378 39.78 52.15 -10.13
N LEU A 379 38.75 52.93 -9.83
CA LEU A 379 38.66 54.34 -10.23
C LEU A 379 39.77 55.19 -9.60
N LEU A 380 40.00 55.05 -8.29
CA LEU A 380 41.03 55.80 -7.57
C LEU A 380 42.44 55.39 -8.01
N MET A 381 42.67 54.10 -8.30
CA MET A 381 43.96 53.62 -8.81
C MET A 381 44.26 54.13 -10.23
N ARG A 382 43.24 54.52 -11.02
CA ARG A 382 43.35 55.04 -12.39
C ARG A 382 43.50 56.57 -12.48
N GLU A 383 43.33 57.33 -11.39
CA GLU A 383 43.57 58.78 -11.44
C GLU A 383 45.06 59.09 -11.74
N GLU A 384 45.31 59.82 -12.82
CA GLU A 384 46.62 60.36 -13.18
C GLU A 384 46.85 61.72 -12.50
N GLY A 385 47.92 61.84 -11.72
CA GLY A 385 48.30 63.07 -11.01
C GLY A 385 48.75 62.86 -9.56
N SER A 386 49.07 63.95 -8.85
CA SER A 386 49.66 63.98 -7.50
C SER A 386 48.69 63.74 -6.33
N ARG A 387 47.45 63.25 -6.57
CA ARG A 387 46.45 63.02 -5.51
C ARG A 387 46.62 61.70 -4.75
N LEU A 388 47.15 60.65 -5.38
CA LEU A 388 47.26 59.32 -4.77
C LEU A 388 48.73 58.93 -4.56
N THR A 389 49.16 58.82 -3.30
CA THR A 389 50.55 58.44 -2.98
C THR A 389 50.84 56.97 -3.31
N PRO A 390 52.11 56.58 -3.50
CA PRO A 390 52.50 55.17 -3.64
C PRO A 390 52.09 54.27 -2.47
N HIS A 391 51.89 54.86 -1.28
CA HIS A 391 51.30 54.17 -0.13
C HIS A 391 49.79 53.99 -0.29
N GLY A 392 49.04 55.04 -0.68
CA GLY A 392 47.59 54.94 -0.93
C GLY A 392 47.24 53.93 -2.04
N ARG A 393 48.09 53.80 -3.08
CA ARG A 393 47.93 52.74 -4.10
C ARG A 393 48.11 51.33 -3.54
N ARG A 394 49.05 51.13 -2.61
CA ARG A 394 49.24 49.84 -1.93
C ARG A 394 48.06 49.52 -1.03
N ASP A 395 47.57 50.49 -0.26
CA ASP A 395 46.44 50.30 0.65
C ASP A 395 45.15 49.99 -0.11
N LEU A 396 44.88 50.68 -1.22
CA LEU A 396 43.74 50.36 -2.11
C LEU A 396 43.86 48.97 -2.75
N SER A 397 45.08 48.54 -3.11
CA SER A 397 45.33 47.18 -3.62
C SER A 397 45.03 46.12 -2.55
N VAL A 398 45.36 46.39 -1.28
CA VAL A 398 45.01 45.50 -0.16
C VAL A 398 43.50 45.44 0.06
N VAL A 399 42.81 46.59 0.05
CA VAL A 399 41.34 46.65 0.19
C VAL A 399 40.66 45.88 -0.96
N LYS A 400 41.13 46.07 -2.20
CA LYS A 400 40.63 45.33 -3.36
C LYS A 400 40.83 43.82 -3.21
N LYS A 401 42.02 43.38 -2.80
CA LYS A 401 42.33 41.95 -2.60
C LYS A 401 41.44 41.32 -1.51
N ASN A 402 41.18 42.03 -0.42
CA ASN A 402 40.30 41.57 0.65
C ASN A 402 38.84 41.46 0.18
N ALA A 403 38.35 42.44 -0.60
CA ALA A 403 37.02 42.39 -1.18
C ALA A 403 36.84 41.22 -2.17
N GLN A 404 37.86 40.93 -2.98
CA GLN A 404 37.89 39.76 -3.87
C GLN A 404 37.90 38.43 -3.10
N THR A 405 38.65 38.36 -2.00
CA THR A 405 38.71 37.17 -1.14
C THR A 405 37.35 36.89 -0.47
N LEU A 406 36.66 37.92 -0.01
CA LEU A 406 35.30 37.82 0.52
C LEU A 406 34.30 37.33 -0.54
N LEU A 407 34.43 37.81 -1.77
CA LEU A 407 33.57 37.38 -2.88
C LEU A 407 33.77 35.89 -3.21
N ALA A 408 35.03 35.41 -3.22
CA ALA A 408 35.34 33.99 -3.41
C ALA A 408 34.74 33.11 -2.30
N LEU A 409 34.88 33.53 -1.04
CA LEU A 409 34.27 32.86 0.13
C LEU A 409 32.75 32.71 0.01
N ILE A 410 32.07 33.76 -0.43
CA ILE A 410 30.62 33.75 -0.61
C ILE A 410 30.24 32.77 -1.72
N ASN A 411 30.99 32.73 -2.82
CA ASN A 411 30.76 31.78 -3.90
C ASN A 411 30.97 30.33 -3.43
N ASP A 412 32.04 30.03 -2.68
CA ASP A 412 32.28 28.70 -2.11
C ASP A 412 31.11 28.22 -1.22
N ILE A 413 30.55 29.10 -0.39
CA ILE A 413 29.40 28.81 0.47
C ILE A 413 28.15 28.50 -0.36
N LEU A 414 27.96 29.21 -1.47
CA LEU A 414 26.81 29.02 -2.35
C LEU A 414 26.93 27.75 -3.17
N ASP A 415 28.11 27.43 -3.68
CA ASP A 415 28.36 26.19 -4.42
C ASP A 415 28.15 24.98 -3.51
N LEU A 416 28.63 25.03 -2.27
CA LEU A 416 28.34 24.01 -1.27
C LEU A 416 26.84 23.88 -0.99
N SER A 417 26.13 25.01 -0.87
CA SER A 417 24.67 25.01 -0.63
C SER A 417 23.88 24.41 -1.82
N LYS A 418 24.35 24.60 -3.06
CA LYS A 418 23.75 23.99 -4.25
C LYS A 418 24.01 22.49 -4.31
N ILE A 419 25.22 22.05 -3.95
CA ILE A 419 25.59 20.64 -3.90
C ILE A 419 24.73 19.91 -2.85
N GLU A 420 24.58 20.46 -1.65
CA GLU A 420 23.74 19.88 -0.59
C GLU A 420 22.24 19.83 -0.95
N ALA A 421 21.77 20.77 -1.77
CA ALA A 421 20.40 20.79 -2.27
C ALA A 421 20.17 19.83 -3.44
N GLY A 422 21.20 19.09 -3.90
CA GLY A 422 21.10 18.18 -5.04
C GLY A 422 20.86 18.87 -6.38
N ARG A 423 21.12 20.19 -6.47
CA ARG A 423 20.84 21.02 -7.67
C ARG A 423 22.05 21.16 -8.59
N VAL A 424 22.96 20.21 -8.57
CA VAL A 424 24.19 20.25 -9.37
C VAL A 424 24.05 19.29 -10.54
N GLU A 425 23.93 19.86 -11.74
CA GLU A 425 23.94 19.10 -12.99
C GLU A 425 25.37 18.66 -13.31
N VAL A 426 25.53 17.39 -13.73
CA VAL A 426 26.80 16.79 -14.16
C VAL A 426 26.75 16.61 -15.67
N VAL A 427 27.71 17.20 -16.36
CA VAL A 427 27.82 17.09 -17.83
C VAL A 427 28.95 16.11 -18.14
N VAL A 428 28.62 14.91 -18.63
CA VAL A 428 29.63 13.87 -18.92
C VAL A 428 30.16 14.05 -20.34
N GLU A 429 31.44 14.39 -20.46
CA GLU A 429 32.15 14.60 -21.72
C GLU A 429 33.48 13.80 -21.76
N ARG A 430 34.09 13.64 -22.95
CA ARG A 430 35.41 13.02 -23.08
C ARG A 430 36.47 14.07 -22.72
N VAL A 431 37.24 13.80 -21.68
CA VAL A 431 38.23 14.72 -21.11
C VAL A 431 39.63 14.19 -21.41
N ASP A 432 40.44 15.01 -22.07
CA ASP A 432 41.88 14.76 -22.21
C ASP A 432 42.56 15.10 -20.88
N MET A 433 43.10 14.09 -20.22
CA MET A 433 43.70 14.26 -18.90
C MET A 433 45.03 15.02 -18.96
N GLN A 434 45.74 14.98 -20.08
CA GLN A 434 46.98 15.72 -20.29
C GLN A 434 46.70 17.21 -20.38
N GLU A 435 45.72 17.61 -21.20
CA GLU A 435 45.30 19.02 -21.32
C GLU A 435 44.79 19.57 -19.98
N LEU A 436 43.92 18.81 -19.29
CA LEU A 436 43.38 19.24 -18.01
C LEU A 436 44.46 19.38 -16.93
N ALA A 437 45.43 18.47 -16.89
CA ALA A 437 46.57 18.58 -15.97
C ALA A 437 47.44 19.79 -16.32
N GLU A 438 47.69 20.09 -17.59
CA GLU A 438 48.42 21.26 -18.05
C GLU A 438 47.74 22.58 -17.65
N GLU A 439 46.42 22.68 -17.78
CA GLU A 439 45.65 23.84 -17.31
C GLU A 439 45.77 24.05 -15.80
N CYS A 440 45.62 22.97 -15.04
CA CYS A 440 45.68 23.03 -13.57
C CYS A 440 47.09 23.42 -13.10
N THR A 441 48.11 22.80 -13.70
CA THR A 441 49.51 23.07 -13.38
C THR A 441 49.94 24.48 -13.77
N ALA A 442 49.45 25.02 -14.90
CA ALA A 442 49.71 26.40 -15.30
C ALA A 442 49.18 27.42 -14.27
N THR A 443 47.99 27.18 -13.73
CA THR A 443 47.38 28.01 -12.69
C THR A 443 48.18 27.95 -11.38
N VAL A 444 48.66 26.76 -11.02
CA VAL A 444 49.36 26.51 -9.75
C VAL A 444 50.83 26.99 -9.79
N LYS A 445 51.46 27.03 -10.97
CA LYS A 445 52.81 27.62 -11.16
C LYS A 445 52.93 29.04 -10.62
N GLU A 446 51.86 29.85 -10.71
CA GLU A 446 51.87 31.21 -10.16
C GLU A 446 52.01 31.23 -8.63
N TYR A 447 51.44 30.24 -7.93
CA TYR A 447 51.53 30.09 -6.47
C TYR A 447 52.90 29.61 -6.01
N LEU A 448 53.67 28.98 -6.91
CA LEU A 448 55.02 28.47 -6.66
C LEU A 448 56.11 29.48 -7.04
N LYS A 449 55.77 30.63 -7.64
CA LYS A 449 56.76 31.67 -7.98
C LYS A 449 57.51 32.14 -6.73
N GLY A 450 58.82 31.93 -6.74
CA GLY A 450 59.72 32.29 -5.64
C GLY A 450 59.89 31.19 -4.57
N LYS A 451 59.31 30.00 -4.77
CA LYS A 451 59.56 28.79 -3.97
C LYS A 451 60.42 27.79 -4.74
N ASP A 452 61.16 26.95 -4.03
CA ASP A 452 62.02 25.90 -4.61
C ASP A 452 61.25 24.57 -4.70
N VAL A 453 60.18 24.56 -5.51
CA VAL A 453 59.25 23.44 -5.62
C VAL A 453 59.12 23.02 -7.07
N GLU A 454 59.43 21.75 -7.35
CA GLU A 454 59.25 21.14 -8.67
C GLU A 454 57.81 20.64 -8.83
N LEU A 455 57.25 20.83 -10.02
CA LEU A 455 55.88 20.41 -10.34
C LEU A 455 55.93 19.30 -11.38
N ARG A 456 55.46 18.10 -11.01
CA ARG A 456 55.52 16.91 -11.86
C ARG A 456 54.13 16.44 -12.27
N THR A 457 54.01 15.95 -13.50
CA THR A 457 52.78 15.36 -14.04
C THR A 457 53.10 13.98 -14.60
N ASP A 458 52.28 12.99 -14.24
CA ASP A 458 52.42 11.60 -14.69
C ASP A 458 51.04 11.02 -15.00
N ILE A 459 50.77 10.71 -16.26
CA ILE A 459 49.44 10.25 -16.70
C ILE A 459 49.61 8.91 -17.44
N ASP A 460 49.00 7.86 -16.88
CA ASP A 460 48.94 6.53 -17.50
C ASP A 460 48.11 6.60 -18.79
N GLU A 461 48.58 5.93 -19.85
CA GLU A 461 47.90 5.85 -21.14
C GLU A 461 46.44 5.38 -21.02
N ARG A 462 46.13 4.52 -20.03
CA ARG A 462 44.77 4.02 -19.80
C ARG A 462 43.79 5.05 -19.24
N VAL A 463 44.28 6.18 -18.75
CA VAL A 463 43.45 7.33 -18.31
C VAL A 463 43.74 8.59 -19.13
N ALA A 464 44.47 8.48 -20.25
CA ALA A 464 44.72 9.61 -21.13
C ALA A 464 43.40 10.30 -21.53
N TYR A 465 42.34 9.51 -21.69
CA TYR A 465 40.98 9.98 -21.89
C TYR A 465 40.03 9.36 -20.87
N VAL A 466 39.22 10.22 -20.22
CA VAL A 466 38.17 9.79 -19.29
C VAL A 466 36.83 10.43 -19.63
N ARG A 467 35.71 9.78 -19.30
CA ARG A 467 34.35 10.29 -19.52
C ARG A 467 33.76 10.86 -18.23
N THR A 468 33.85 12.17 -18.04
CA THR A 468 33.41 12.85 -16.80
C THR A 468 33.12 14.34 -17.06
N ASP A 469 32.79 15.12 -16.02
CA ASP A 469 32.59 16.58 -16.12
C ASP A 469 33.92 17.31 -15.94
N ALA A 470 34.43 17.94 -17.01
CA ALA A 470 35.75 18.56 -17.00
C ALA A 470 35.83 19.71 -15.99
N LEU A 471 34.77 20.52 -15.86
CA LEU A 471 34.75 21.68 -14.96
C LEU A 471 34.80 21.25 -13.49
N LYS A 472 34.03 20.21 -13.11
CA LYS A 472 34.03 19.69 -11.74
C LYS A 472 35.34 18.96 -11.42
N LEU A 473 35.86 18.18 -12.36
CA LEU A 473 37.16 17.52 -12.16
C LEU A 473 38.30 18.55 -12.04
N ARG A 474 38.29 19.60 -12.86
CA ARG A 474 39.21 20.73 -12.74
C ARG A 474 39.13 21.38 -11.37
N GLN A 475 37.92 21.61 -10.85
CA GLN A 475 37.71 22.19 -9.52
C GLN A 475 38.29 21.30 -8.41
N ILE A 476 38.12 19.97 -8.52
CA ILE A 476 38.72 19.00 -7.59
C ILE A 476 40.25 19.11 -7.64
N LEU A 477 40.85 19.02 -8.82
CA LEU A 477 42.30 19.04 -9.00
C LEU A 477 42.92 20.38 -8.58
N LEU A 478 42.32 21.52 -8.92
CA LEU A 478 42.80 22.84 -8.50
C LEU A 478 42.72 23.03 -6.98
N ASN A 479 41.66 22.56 -6.32
CA ASN A 479 41.55 22.63 -4.86
C ASN A 479 42.62 21.78 -4.16
N LEU A 480 42.98 20.63 -4.71
CA LEU A 480 44.03 19.77 -4.16
C LEU A 480 45.43 20.33 -4.46
N LEU A 481 45.70 20.73 -5.71
CA LEU A 481 47.00 21.25 -6.13
C LEU A 481 47.34 22.61 -5.52
N SER A 482 46.34 23.49 -5.36
CA SER A 482 46.55 24.77 -4.67
C SER A 482 46.87 24.58 -3.19
N ASN A 483 46.28 23.56 -2.53
CA ASN A 483 46.66 23.18 -1.17
C ASN A 483 48.09 22.63 -1.13
N ALA A 484 48.45 21.71 -2.03
CA ALA A 484 49.81 21.20 -2.14
C ALA A 484 50.85 22.32 -2.32
N ALA A 485 50.63 23.24 -3.27
CA ALA A 485 51.52 24.38 -3.51
C ALA A 485 51.61 25.37 -2.34
N LYS A 486 50.52 25.49 -1.57
CA LYS A 486 50.44 26.35 -0.40
C LYS A 486 51.26 25.81 0.76
N PHE A 487 51.26 24.49 0.98
CA PHE A 487 51.84 23.83 2.15
C PHE A 487 53.23 23.21 1.91
N THR A 488 53.74 23.29 0.69
CA THR A 488 55.12 22.96 0.33
C THR A 488 55.95 24.24 0.16
N GLU A 489 57.06 24.34 0.90
CA GLU A 489 58.02 25.47 0.80
C GLU A 489 59.22 25.11 -0.08
N SER A 490 59.65 23.84 -0.04
CA SER A 490 60.71 23.26 -0.87
C SER A 490 60.42 21.79 -1.13
N GLY A 491 60.73 21.28 -2.33
CA GLY A 491 60.55 19.86 -2.67
C GLY A 491 59.72 19.65 -3.94
N GLU A 492 58.74 18.74 -3.90
CA GLU A 492 57.96 18.35 -5.08
C GLU A 492 56.45 18.40 -4.81
N VAL A 493 55.69 18.78 -5.84
CA VAL A 493 54.25 18.60 -5.94
C VAL A 493 53.96 17.85 -7.23
N SER A 494 53.26 16.73 -7.16
CA SER A 494 52.96 15.89 -8.31
C SER A 494 51.47 15.64 -8.49
N ILE A 495 51.07 15.51 -9.75
CA ILE A 495 49.76 14.99 -10.16
C ILE A 495 49.97 13.70 -10.94
N THR A 496 49.41 12.61 -10.43
CA THR A 496 49.41 11.30 -11.10
C THR A 496 47.99 10.90 -11.44
N ALA A 497 47.74 10.47 -12.67
CA ALA A 497 46.48 9.83 -13.05
C ALA A 497 46.76 8.41 -13.54
N ARG A 498 46.06 7.41 -13.00
CA ARG A 498 46.21 6.01 -13.41
C ARG A 498 44.93 5.21 -13.35
N ALA A 499 44.87 4.11 -14.11
CA ALA A 499 43.73 3.18 -14.06
C ALA A 499 44.00 2.04 -13.06
N GLU A 500 43.07 1.82 -12.13
CA GLU A 500 43.04 0.67 -11.22
C GLU A 500 41.74 -0.11 -11.45
N GLY A 501 41.81 -1.26 -12.13
CA GLY A 501 40.62 -2.00 -12.52
C GLY A 501 39.72 -1.19 -13.47
N ASN A 502 38.49 -0.90 -13.05
CA ASN A 502 37.51 -0.08 -13.80
C ASN A 502 37.36 1.35 -13.23
N GLU A 503 38.32 1.78 -12.39
CA GLU A 503 38.34 3.10 -11.78
C GLU A 503 39.51 3.93 -12.32
N ALA A 504 39.25 5.20 -12.59
CA ALA A 504 40.29 6.20 -12.75
C ALA A 504 40.68 6.74 -11.38
N VAL A 505 41.98 6.75 -11.10
CA VAL A 505 42.56 7.17 -9.83
C VAL A 505 43.45 8.38 -10.06
N PHE A 506 43.07 9.52 -9.48
CA PHE A 506 43.82 10.76 -9.51
C PHE A 506 44.50 10.98 -8.17
N ILE A 507 45.81 11.12 -8.19
CA ILE A 507 46.66 11.24 -7.01
C ILE A 507 47.33 12.60 -7.07
N VAL A 508 47.18 13.41 -6.02
CA VAL A 508 47.92 14.66 -5.83
C VAL A 508 48.80 14.49 -4.60
N GLU A 509 50.11 14.56 -4.80
CA GLU A 509 51.10 14.36 -3.74
C GLU A 509 51.96 15.60 -3.56
N ASP A 510 52.26 15.93 -2.31
CA ASP A 510 53.14 17.02 -1.92
C ASP A 510 54.16 16.55 -0.89
N THR A 511 55.39 17.06 -0.96
CA THR A 511 56.43 16.80 0.06
C THR A 511 56.45 17.86 1.17
N GLY A 512 55.31 18.50 1.43
CA GLY A 512 55.17 19.61 2.35
C GLY A 512 55.13 19.19 3.82
N ILE A 513 54.55 20.04 4.66
CA ILE A 513 54.55 19.87 6.13
C ILE A 513 53.81 18.62 6.63
N GLY A 514 52.96 18.00 5.80
CA GLY A 514 52.09 16.90 6.22
C GLY A 514 51.02 17.29 7.26
N ILE A 515 50.10 16.37 7.53
CA ILE A 515 48.95 16.54 8.41
C ILE A 515 49.09 15.58 9.60
N PRO A 516 48.93 16.05 10.85
CA PRO A 516 48.90 15.19 12.03
C PRO A 516 47.80 14.13 11.96
N GLY A 517 48.09 12.90 12.41
CA GLY A 517 47.15 11.76 12.30
C GLY A 517 45.83 11.96 13.05
N ASP A 518 45.83 12.74 14.14
CA ASP A 518 44.65 13.11 14.91
C ASP A 518 43.73 14.10 14.17
N GLN A 519 44.24 14.80 13.16
CA GLN A 519 43.50 15.78 12.38
C GLN A 519 42.90 15.21 11.10
N LEU A 520 43.45 14.09 10.57
CA LEU A 520 43.02 13.46 9.32
C LEU A 520 41.50 13.19 9.21
N PRO A 521 40.79 12.70 10.26
CA PRO A 521 39.34 12.45 10.16
C PRO A 521 38.52 13.72 9.90
N PHE A 522 39.06 14.89 10.21
CA PHE A 522 38.33 16.14 10.28
C PHE A 522 38.66 17.14 9.17
N ILE A 523 39.66 16.87 8.33
CA ILE A 523 40.11 17.82 7.30
C ILE A 523 39.08 18.09 6.20
N PHE A 524 38.11 17.18 6.03
CA PHE A 524 36.99 17.33 5.10
C PHE A 524 35.76 17.97 5.75
N GLU A 525 35.82 18.34 7.03
CA GLU A 525 34.74 19.09 7.69
C GLU A 525 34.75 20.56 7.26
N LYS A 526 33.56 21.13 7.17
CA LYS A 526 33.37 22.52 6.71
C LYS A 526 33.96 23.49 7.73
N PHE A 527 34.66 24.51 7.24
CA PHE A 527 35.25 25.61 8.03
C PHE A 527 36.31 25.17 9.04
N ARG A 528 36.80 23.92 8.94
CA ARG A 528 37.80 23.40 9.87
C ARG A 528 39.20 23.65 9.31
N GLN A 529 40.09 24.18 10.16
CA GLN A 529 41.50 24.40 9.87
C GLN A 529 42.33 23.79 11.00
N VAL A 530 43.49 23.23 10.66
CA VAL A 530 44.43 22.69 11.66
C VAL A 530 45.09 23.88 12.38
N ASP A 531 44.90 24.01 13.71
CA ASP A 531 45.43 25.09 14.58
C ASP A 531 46.94 25.33 14.36
N GLY A 532 47.55 26.53 14.39
CA GLY A 532 47.20 27.87 14.85
C GLY A 532 48.46 28.76 15.03
N SER A 533 49.67 28.20 14.98
CA SER A 533 50.96 28.91 15.12
C SER A 533 51.70 29.18 13.81
N THR A 534 51.58 28.30 12.79
CA THR A 534 52.20 28.43 11.46
C THR A 534 51.24 28.90 10.35
N THR A 535 49.93 28.76 10.55
CA THR A 535 48.89 29.04 9.55
C THR A 535 48.54 30.52 9.38
N ARG A 536 48.99 31.41 10.29
CA ARG A 536 48.73 32.85 10.18
C ARG A 536 49.39 33.54 8.98
N LYS A 537 50.36 32.88 8.32
CA LYS A 537 51.03 33.38 7.11
C LYS A 537 50.36 32.98 5.81
N VAL A 538 49.46 31.97 5.79
CA VAL A 538 48.93 31.41 4.55
C VAL A 538 47.43 31.14 4.68
N GLY A 539 46.61 32.15 4.35
CA GLY A 539 45.15 32.14 4.49
C GLY A 539 44.43 31.12 3.60
N GLY A 540 43.24 30.66 4.02
CA GLY A 540 42.36 29.76 3.27
C GLY A 540 40.95 29.76 3.88
N THR A 541 39.95 29.27 3.12
CA THR A 541 38.52 29.36 3.49
C THR A 541 38.04 28.20 4.37
N GLY A 542 38.77 27.09 4.40
CA GLY A 542 38.35 25.84 5.08
C GLY A 542 37.20 25.12 4.39
N LEU A 543 36.86 25.50 3.15
CA LEU A 543 35.77 24.89 2.37
C LEU A 543 36.27 24.02 1.20
N GLY A 544 37.49 24.27 0.70
CA GLY A 544 38.00 23.60 -0.51
C GLY A 544 38.00 22.07 -0.44
N LEU A 545 38.44 21.47 0.67
CA LEU A 545 38.42 20.00 0.84
C LEU A 545 37.00 19.44 1.01
N ALA A 546 36.10 20.18 1.67
CA ALA A 546 34.70 19.78 1.76
C ALA A 546 34.04 19.77 0.36
N ILE A 547 34.36 20.76 -0.49
CA ILE A 547 33.92 20.81 -1.89
C ILE A 547 34.50 19.63 -2.68
N VAL A 548 35.78 19.28 -2.52
CA VAL A 548 36.39 18.11 -3.16
C VAL A 548 35.61 16.84 -2.80
N LYS A 549 35.33 16.62 -1.51
CA LYS A 549 34.61 15.43 -1.03
C LYS A 549 33.20 15.33 -1.64
N GLU A 550 32.46 16.43 -1.69
CA GLU A 550 31.10 16.41 -2.24
C GLU A 550 31.09 16.32 -3.77
N LEU A 551 32.01 16.99 -4.48
CA LEU A 551 32.14 16.85 -5.93
C LEU A 551 32.58 15.44 -6.34
N SER A 552 33.51 14.80 -5.62
CA SER A 552 33.90 13.41 -5.90
C SER A 552 32.72 12.45 -5.78
N LYS A 553 31.82 12.64 -4.80
CA LYS A 553 30.57 11.87 -4.69
C LYS A 553 29.61 12.14 -5.84
N VAL A 554 29.43 13.41 -6.22
CA VAL A 554 28.57 13.82 -7.34
C VAL A 554 29.05 13.20 -8.65
N LEU A 555 30.36 13.02 -8.82
CA LEU A 555 30.97 12.33 -9.97
C LEU A 555 31.00 10.79 -9.84
N GLY A 556 30.29 10.21 -8.86
CA GLY A 556 30.17 8.76 -8.71
C GLY A 556 31.40 8.09 -8.08
N GLY A 557 32.18 8.81 -7.28
CA GLY A 557 33.41 8.31 -6.68
C GLY A 557 33.66 8.78 -5.23
N GLY A 558 34.93 8.79 -4.82
CA GLY A 558 35.35 9.14 -3.46
C GLY A 558 36.74 9.75 -3.39
N VAL A 559 37.08 10.34 -2.25
CA VAL A 559 38.40 10.92 -1.96
C VAL A 559 38.97 10.33 -0.67
N GLU A 560 40.24 9.98 -0.72
CA GLU A 560 41.04 9.45 0.38
C GLU A 560 42.26 10.33 0.60
N VAL A 561 42.83 10.25 1.80
CA VAL A 561 44.02 11.03 2.18
C VAL A 561 44.98 10.15 2.98
N GLN A 562 46.26 10.26 2.68
CA GLN A 562 47.35 9.71 3.46
C GLN A 562 48.34 10.84 3.74
N SER A 563 48.76 10.99 4.98
CA SER A 563 49.70 12.06 5.34
C SER A 563 50.56 11.65 6.51
N THR A 564 51.81 12.09 6.49
CA THR A 564 52.73 11.94 7.63
C THR A 564 53.36 13.30 7.91
N LEU A 565 53.24 13.76 9.16
CA LEU A 565 53.79 15.04 9.58
C LEU A 565 55.30 15.12 9.26
N GLY A 566 55.69 16.17 8.55
CA GLY A 566 57.05 16.44 8.09
C GLY A 566 57.51 15.66 6.86
N ARG A 567 56.64 14.85 6.24
CA ARG A 567 56.97 14.08 5.03
C ARG A 567 56.09 14.39 3.82
N GLY A 568 54.94 15.04 4.02
CA GLY A 568 54.02 15.39 2.94
C GLY A 568 52.63 14.78 3.06
N THR A 569 51.79 15.08 2.07
CA THR A 569 50.41 14.59 1.97
C THR A 569 50.11 14.06 0.58
N THR A 570 49.33 12.98 0.53
CA THR A 570 48.84 12.36 -0.69
C THR A 570 47.32 12.32 -0.64
N PHE A 571 46.65 12.97 -1.58
CA PHE A 571 45.21 12.87 -1.79
C PHE A 571 44.93 11.97 -2.98
N THR A 572 44.01 11.03 -2.82
CA THR A 572 43.63 10.05 -3.86
C THR A 572 42.14 10.16 -4.14
N VAL A 573 41.77 10.55 -5.35
CA VAL A 573 40.38 10.62 -5.83
C VAL A 573 40.14 9.44 -6.76
N ARG A 574 39.13 8.63 -6.46
CA ARG A 574 38.74 7.44 -7.24
C ARG A 574 37.39 7.69 -7.90
N LEU A 575 37.31 7.58 -9.21
CA LEU A 575 36.07 7.73 -9.99
C LEU A 575 35.81 6.45 -10.81
N ALA A 576 34.62 5.86 -10.67
CA ALA A 576 34.23 4.63 -11.35
C ALA A 576 33.45 4.90 -12.64
N GLY A 577 33.58 4.03 -13.64
CA GLY A 577 32.77 4.07 -14.87
C GLY A 577 33.16 5.18 -15.85
N ILE A 578 34.35 5.77 -15.69
CA ILE A 578 34.85 6.86 -16.53
C ILE A 578 35.99 6.46 -17.48
N LEU A 579 36.45 5.21 -17.48
CA LEU A 579 37.51 4.71 -18.37
C LEU A 579 36.97 4.34 -19.77
N GLU A 580 37.73 4.62 -20.82
CA GLU A 580 37.44 4.13 -22.18
C GLU A 580 37.92 2.68 -22.36
N GLY A 581 37.02 1.71 -22.56
CA GLY A 581 37.42 0.34 -22.92
C GLY A 581 36.48 -0.82 -22.58
N ASP A 582 35.39 -0.63 -21.83
CA ASP A 582 34.53 -1.75 -21.36
C ASP A 582 33.26 -1.99 -22.20
N ALA A 583 33.26 -1.55 -23.47
CA ALA A 583 32.16 -1.80 -24.41
C ALA A 583 32.52 -2.90 -25.44
N LEU A 584 32.55 -4.16 -25.00
CA LEU A 584 32.48 -5.30 -25.93
C LEU A 584 31.02 -5.49 -26.37
N GLY A 585 30.66 -4.88 -27.50
CA GLY A 585 29.39 -5.16 -28.19
C GLY A 585 29.01 -4.18 -29.30
N THR A 586 29.55 -4.40 -30.51
CA THR A 586 29.05 -3.98 -31.84
C THR A 586 28.99 -2.46 -32.13
N SER A 587 29.62 -1.87 -33.15
CA SER A 587 30.26 -2.37 -34.37
C SER A 587 31.19 -1.31 -34.98
N ARG A 588 32.29 -1.81 -35.55
CA ARG A 588 33.06 -1.35 -36.72
C ARG A 588 33.99 -0.11 -36.61
N GLU A 589 35.27 -0.48 -36.75
CA GLU A 589 36.49 0.31 -36.94
C GLU A 589 36.54 1.17 -38.22
N LEU A 590 37.41 2.19 -38.16
CA LEU A 590 38.31 2.81 -39.17
C LEU A 590 38.23 4.34 -39.02
N ASP A 591 39.26 5.13 -38.67
CA ASP A 591 40.72 4.94 -38.68
C ASP A 591 41.42 5.89 -37.68
N LYS A 592 42.61 5.48 -37.24
CA LYS A 592 43.55 6.26 -36.41
C LYS A 592 44.37 7.29 -37.22
N PRO A 593 45.00 8.28 -36.57
CA PRO A 593 45.58 9.49 -37.18
C PRO A 593 47.03 9.31 -37.67
N VAL A 594 47.46 10.14 -38.62
CA VAL A 594 48.87 10.29 -39.04
C VAL A 594 49.40 11.68 -38.63
N ALA A 595 50.60 11.70 -38.05
CA ALA A 595 51.27 12.84 -37.42
C ALA A 595 51.97 13.81 -38.42
N PRO A 596 52.39 15.02 -37.98
CA PRO A 596 52.76 16.15 -38.83
C PRO A 596 54.26 16.20 -39.16
N GLN A 597 54.63 16.69 -40.36
CA GLN A 597 55.99 17.13 -40.67
C GLN A 597 56.04 18.38 -41.56
N ASP A 598 56.99 19.24 -41.22
CA ASP A 598 57.28 20.58 -41.73
C ASP A 598 57.56 20.67 -43.23
N VAL A 599 57.05 21.76 -43.86
CA VAL A 599 57.73 22.42 -44.97
C VAL A 599 57.56 23.93 -44.81
N GLY A 600 58.65 24.62 -44.46
CA GLY A 600 58.72 26.08 -44.52
C GLY A 600 58.78 26.59 -45.96
N GLY A 601 58.46 27.86 -46.17
CA GLY A 601 58.82 28.58 -47.40
C GLY A 601 57.84 29.66 -47.86
N GLU A 602 58.14 30.90 -47.45
CA GLU A 602 58.09 32.16 -48.22
C GLU A 602 56.77 32.76 -48.75
N LEU A 603 56.79 34.11 -48.76
CA LEU A 603 55.69 35.02 -48.99
C LEU A 603 55.29 35.19 -50.49
N ALA A 604 53.97 35.34 -50.69
CA ALA A 604 53.22 36.04 -51.77
C ALA A 604 52.94 35.32 -53.12
N PRO A 605 51.87 35.66 -53.89
CA PRO A 605 50.53 36.20 -53.56
C PRO A 605 49.39 35.25 -54.04
N ARG A 606 48.32 35.02 -53.26
CA ARG A 606 47.22 34.08 -53.59
C ARG A 606 46.05 34.73 -54.34
N VAL A 607 45.54 34.05 -55.37
CA VAL A 607 44.17 34.19 -55.92
C VAL A 607 43.39 32.93 -55.52
N GLN A 608 42.34 33.08 -54.69
CA GLN A 608 41.77 32.05 -53.80
C GLN A 608 40.58 31.28 -54.40
N GLY A 609 40.60 29.94 -54.34
CA GLY A 609 39.38 29.12 -54.28
C GLY A 609 38.73 29.34 -52.91
N GLY A 610 37.45 29.74 -52.91
CA GLY A 610 36.77 30.37 -51.77
C GLY A 610 36.90 29.63 -50.44
N THR A 611 36.75 30.37 -49.35
CA THR A 611 36.86 29.85 -47.98
C THR A 611 35.63 29.03 -47.59
N VAL A 612 35.81 27.80 -47.08
CA VAL A 612 34.72 26.93 -46.59
C VAL A 612 34.86 26.73 -45.10
N LEU A 613 33.79 26.97 -44.34
CA LEU A 613 33.78 26.76 -42.90
C LEU A 613 33.13 25.41 -42.57
N VAL A 614 33.91 24.50 -42.02
CA VAL A 614 33.46 23.19 -41.57
C VAL A 614 33.21 23.24 -40.07
N VAL A 615 32.00 22.93 -39.65
CA VAL A 615 31.57 23.08 -38.28
C VAL A 615 31.14 21.72 -37.76
N ASP A 616 31.95 21.18 -36.88
CA ASP A 616 31.77 19.88 -36.26
C ASP A 616 32.52 19.93 -34.94
N ASP A 617 31.95 19.46 -33.84
CA ASP A 617 32.62 19.53 -32.55
C ASP A 617 33.68 18.46 -32.34
N ASP A 618 33.70 17.44 -33.18
CA ASP A 618 34.76 16.47 -33.23
C ASP A 618 35.91 16.96 -34.14
N PRO A 619 37.09 17.28 -33.58
CA PRO A 619 38.25 17.70 -34.36
C PRO A 619 38.72 16.66 -35.39
N LEU A 620 38.45 15.36 -35.17
CA LEU A 620 38.78 14.30 -36.14
C LEU A 620 37.89 14.38 -37.38
N VAL A 621 36.59 14.67 -37.20
CA VAL A 621 35.64 14.85 -38.32
C VAL A 621 35.95 16.14 -39.09
N GLN A 622 36.29 17.23 -38.37
CA GLN A 622 36.80 18.45 -39.00
C GLN A 622 38.03 18.17 -39.87
N HIS A 623 38.99 17.38 -39.37
CA HIS A 623 40.21 17.05 -40.07
C HIS A 623 39.94 16.17 -41.31
N LEU A 624 39.01 15.22 -41.21
CA LEU A 624 38.59 14.35 -42.31
C LEU A 624 37.87 15.12 -43.42
N VAL A 625 36.91 15.98 -43.07
CA VAL A 625 36.19 16.83 -44.05
C VAL A 625 37.12 17.87 -44.67
N ALA A 626 38.02 18.46 -43.88
CA ALA A 626 39.04 19.38 -44.40
C ALA A 626 40.03 18.69 -45.35
N GLY A 627 40.43 17.45 -45.03
CA GLY A 627 41.30 16.61 -45.87
C GLY A 627 40.70 16.23 -47.22
N GLN A 628 39.36 16.21 -47.35
CA GLN A 628 38.66 15.95 -48.61
C GLN A 628 38.50 17.22 -49.46
N LEU A 629 38.21 18.37 -48.84
CA LEU A 629 37.95 19.65 -49.53
C LEU A 629 39.23 20.44 -49.88
N GLY A 630 40.31 20.28 -49.11
CA GLY A 630 41.58 20.99 -49.30
C GLY A 630 42.29 20.68 -50.64
N PRO A 631 42.48 19.39 -51.01
CA PRO A 631 43.07 19.01 -52.31
C PRO A 631 42.27 19.49 -53.53
N ALA A 632 40.98 19.79 -53.36
CA ALA A 632 40.11 20.35 -54.41
C ALA A 632 40.24 21.87 -54.59
N GLY A 633 41.15 22.53 -53.85
CA GLY A 633 41.49 23.94 -54.04
C GLY A 633 40.72 24.94 -53.15
N PHE A 634 39.93 24.46 -52.18
CA PHE A 634 39.21 25.30 -51.23
C PHE A 634 40.06 25.63 -49.99
N THR A 635 39.91 26.85 -49.47
CA THR A 635 40.53 27.21 -48.19
C THR A 635 39.60 26.79 -47.06
N VAL A 636 39.90 25.66 -46.39
CA VAL A 636 39.04 25.14 -45.32
C VAL A 636 39.42 25.76 -43.98
N VAL A 637 38.42 26.25 -43.27
CA VAL A 637 38.55 26.69 -41.88
C VAL A 637 37.57 25.89 -41.07
N THR A 638 37.98 25.41 -39.90
CA THR A 638 37.13 24.53 -39.08
C THR A 638 36.60 25.29 -37.88
N ALA A 639 35.50 24.86 -37.28
CA ALA A 639 34.98 25.38 -36.02
C ALA A 639 34.40 24.23 -35.19
N SER A 640 34.77 24.18 -33.92
CA SER A 640 34.47 23.07 -33.00
C SER A 640 33.17 23.23 -32.23
N ASP A 641 32.40 24.27 -32.50
CA ASP A 641 31.12 24.49 -31.86
C ASP A 641 30.31 25.55 -32.60
N GLY A 642 29.01 25.63 -32.31
CA GLY A 642 28.12 26.55 -33.00
C GLY A 642 28.40 28.03 -32.76
N LEU A 643 29.01 28.41 -31.63
CA LEU A 643 29.40 29.80 -31.37
C LEU A 643 30.70 30.16 -32.09
N GLU A 644 31.67 29.25 -32.13
CA GLU A 644 32.88 29.39 -32.92
C GLU A 644 32.55 29.37 -34.41
N ALA A 645 31.59 28.57 -34.85
CA ALA A 645 31.07 28.55 -36.20
C ALA A 645 30.46 29.88 -36.60
N LEU A 646 29.59 30.43 -35.76
CA LEU A 646 29.01 31.74 -36.00
C LEU A 646 30.08 32.84 -35.91
N LYS A 647 31.03 32.72 -35.00
CA LYS A 647 32.16 33.65 -34.89
C LYS A 647 33.04 33.61 -36.14
N LYS A 648 33.49 32.45 -36.57
CA LYS A 648 34.28 32.26 -37.79
C LYS A 648 33.45 32.59 -39.05
N ALA A 649 32.14 32.34 -39.06
CA ALA A 649 31.26 32.77 -40.14
C ALA A 649 31.15 34.31 -40.21
N ARG A 650 31.07 34.99 -39.06
CA ARG A 650 31.09 36.46 -38.95
C ARG A 650 32.45 37.06 -39.32
N ASP A 651 33.52 36.46 -38.83
CA ASP A 651 34.89 36.95 -38.94
C ASP A 651 35.46 36.71 -40.35
N LEU A 652 35.25 35.52 -40.90
CA LEU A 652 35.87 35.08 -42.16
C LEU A 652 34.93 35.18 -43.36
N ARG A 653 33.61 35.33 -43.12
CA ARG A 653 32.55 35.30 -44.15
C ARG A 653 32.82 34.23 -45.21
N PRO A 654 32.84 32.95 -44.79
CA PRO A 654 33.12 31.85 -45.69
C PRO A 654 32.07 31.82 -46.80
N HIS A 655 32.47 31.30 -47.95
CA HIS A 655 31.62 31.20 -49.11
C HIS A 655 30.62 30.03 -48.99
N ALA A 656 30.88 29.05 -48.12
CA ALA A 656 29.93 28.02 -47.72
C ALA A 656 30.23 27.52 -46.30
N ILE A 657 29.20 27.00 -45.63
CA ILE A 657 29.30 26.39 -44.31
C ILE A 657 28.80 24.94 -44.37
N VAL A 658 29.62 24.01 -43.91
CA VAL A 658 29.24 22.62 -43.68
C VAL A 658 29.02 22.48 -42.18
N LEU A 659 27.82 22.08 -41.75
CA LEU A 659 27.35 22.24 -40.37
C LEU A 659 26.78 20.94 -39.79
N ASP A 660 27.38 20.41 -38.72
CA ASP A 660 26.69 19.39 -37.92
C ASP A 660 25.55 20.00 -37.09
N ILE A 661 24.54 19.20 -36.83
CA ILE A 661 23.36 19.53 -36.03
C ILE A 661 23.67 19.38 -34.55
N TYR A 662 24.45 18.38 -34.18
CA TYR A 662 24.75 18.07 -32.79
C TYR A 662 26.04 18.74 -32.38
N LEU A 663 25.97 20.06 -32.26
CA LEU A 663 27.08 20.89 -31.84
C LEU A 663 26.90 21.34 -30.39
N PRO A 664 27.98 21.39 -29.59
CA PRO A 664 27.96 21.84 -28.23
C PRO A 664 27.83 23.36 -28.19
N ARG A 665 27.30 23.85 -27.07
CA ARG A 665 26.98 25.26 -26.78
C ARG A 665 25.87 25.87 -27.63
N LEU A 666 25.85 25.62 -28.94
CA LEU A 666 24.75 26.03 -29.80
C LEU A 666 24.51 24.94 -30.85
N ASP A 667 23.34 24.30 -30.76
CA ASP A 667 22.97 23.21 -31.67
C ASP A 667 22.93 23.72 -33.11
N GLY A 668 23.29 22.87 -34.06
CA GLY A 668 23.38 23.24 -35.47
C GLY A 668 22.07 23.73 -36.07
N TRP A 669 20.93 23.42 -35.46
CA TRP A 669 19.64 24.04 -35.77
C TRP A 669 19.58 25.51 -35.38
N SER A 670 20.00 25.85 -34.15
CA SER A 670 20.11 27.24 -33.73
C SER A 670 21.23 27.95 -34.46
N VAL A 671 22.33 27.28 -34.82
CA VAL A 671 23.38 27.86 -35.68
C VAL A 671 22.82 28.15 -37.06
N LEU A 672 22.14 27.22 -37.72
CA LEU A 672 21.51 27.44 -39.03
C LEU A 672 20.47 28.56 -38.97
N SER A 673 19.60 28.54 -37.96
CA SER A 673 18.59 29.58 -37.75
C SER A 673 19.25 30.95 -37.47
N THR A 674 20.36 30.98 -36.73
CA THR A 674 21.14 32.20 -36.46
C THR A 674 21.87 32.69 -37.70
N LEU A 675 22.47 31.78 -38.48
CA LEU A 675 23.09 32.09 -39.76
C LEU A 675 22.06 32.68 -40.72
N LYS A 676 20.85 32.10 -40.80
CA LYS A 676 19.77 32.52 -41.70
C LYS A 676 18.96 33.73 -41.22
N SER A 677 18.99 34.03 -39.92
CA SER A 677 18.40 35.24 -39.35
C SER A 677 19.38 36.43 -39.29
N GLU A 678 20.69 36.21 -39.46
CA GLU A 678 21.69 37.28 -39.58
C GLU A 678 21.87 37.74 -41.03
N PRO A 679 21.51 39.00 -41.39
CA PRO A 679 21.47 39.44 -42.79
C PRO A 679 22.80 39.32 -43.56
N ASP A 680 23.92 39.52 -42.86
CA ASP A 680 25.28 39.44 -43.41
C ASP A 680 25.77 38.00 -43.64
N LEU A 681 25.11 37.00 -43.03
CA LEU A 681 25.46 35.57 -43.09
C LEU A 681 24.37 34.71 -43.73
N ALA A 682 23.14 35.21 -43.81
CA ALA A 682 21.97 34.45 -44.27
C ALA A 682 22.11 33.98 -45.71
N ARG A 683 22.86 34.72 -46.51
CA ARG A 683 23.16 34.39 -47.92
C ARG A 683 24.26 33.36 -48.08
N ILE A 684 25.02 33.06 -47.03
CA ILE A 684 26.03 32.01 -47.04
C ILE A 684 25.28 30.67 -47.10
N PRO A 685 25.54 29.82 -48.11
CA PRO A 685 24.92 28.50 -48.22
C PRO A 685 25.37 27.61 -47.06
N VAL A 686 24.42 26.91 -46.44
CA VAL A 686 24.65 26.03 -45.29
C VAL A 686 24.20 24.62 -45.64
N ILE A 687 25.13 23.68 -45.61
CA ILE A 687 24.95 22.26 -45.89
C ILE A 687 25.01 21.51 -44.56
N ILE A 688 23.95 20.78 -44.22
CA ILE A 688 23.90 20.08 -42.93
C ILE A 688 24.47 18.67 -43.08
N ILE A 689 25.28 18.22 -42.12
CA ILE A 689 25.78 16.84 -42.04
C ILE A 689 25.48 16.26 -40.66
N SER A 690 24.61 15.25 -40.54
CA SER A 690 24.19 14.72 -39.23
C SER A 690 24.08 13.19 -39.18
N VAL A 691 24.05 12.61 -37.98
CA VAL A 691 23.80 11.18 -37.75
C VAL A 691 22.31 10.81 -37.74
N GLU A 692 21.41 11.78 -37.55
CA GLU A 692 19.95 11.57 -37.56
C GLU A 692 19.28 12.11 -38.83
N GLU A 693 18.11 11.58 -39.18
CA GLU A 693 17.39 11.95 -40.41
C GLU A 693 16.24 12.94 -40.14
N GLN A 694 16.52 14.24 -40.18
CA GLN A 694 15.56 15.33 -39.91
C GLN A 694 15.50 16.39 -41.04
N ARG A 695 15.46 15.96 -42.31
CA ARG A 695 15.58 16.82 -43.51
C ARG A 695 14.54 17.95 -43.60
N ALA A 696 13.29 17.67 -43.26
CA ALA A 696 12.19 18.65 -43.39
C ALA A 696 12.38 19.89 -42.48
N ARG A 697 12.98 19.71 -41.29
CA ARG A 697 13.28 20.80 -40.35
C ARG A 697 14.43 21.68 -40.85
N GLY A 698 15.44 21.08 -41.50
CA GLY A 698 16.57 21.82 -42.04
C GLY A 698 16.27 22.69 -43.24
N PHE A 699 15.50 22.19 -44.20
CA PHE A 699 15.08 23.02 -45.33
C PHE A 699 14.16 24.16 -44.89
N SER A 700 13.28 23.92 -43.91
CA SER A 700 12.37 24.95 -43.37
C SER A 700 13.09 26.08 -42.61
N LEU A 701 14.27 25.81 -42.05
CA LEU A 701 15.15 26.80 -41.41
C LEU A 701 16.20 27.41 -42.36
N GLY A 702 16.20 27.02 -43.64
CA GLY A 702 16.99 27.66 -44.69
C GLY A 702 18.32 26.99 -45.06
N ALA A 703 18.53 25.72 -44.71
CA ALA A 703 19.65 24.95 -45.26
C ALA A 703 19.45 24.67 -46.75
N CYS A 704 20.54 24.63 -47.52
CA CYS A 704 20.47 24.35 -48.95
C CYS A 704 20.61 22.87 -49.30
N GLU A 705 21.21 22.04 -48.43
CA GLU A 705 21.33 20.60 -48.61
C GLU A 705 21.50 19.85 -47.28
N TYR A 706 21.17 18.55 -47.22
CA TYR A 706 21.27 17.71 -46.01
C TYR A 706 21.88 16.33 -46.31
N LEU A 707 22.97 15.98 -45.62
CA LEU A 707 23.73 14.74 -45.78
C LEU A 707 23.78 13.95 -44.45
N ILE A 708 23.80 12.60 -44.52
CA ILE A 708 23.84 11.72 -43.34
C ILE A 708 25.24 11.10 -43.20
N LYS A 709 25.81 11.10 -41.99
CA LYS A 709 27.12 10.50 -41.70
C LYS A 709 27.04 8.96 -41.71
N PRO A 710 28.02 8.23 -42.29
CA PRO A 710 29.25 8.72 -42.95
C PRO A 710 29.02 9.18 -44.41
N VAL A 711 29.69 10.26 -44.82
CA VAL A 711 29.56 10.90 -46.16
C VAL A 711 30.71 10.50 -47.09
N GLU A 712 30.42 10.13 -48.34
CA GLU A 712 31.43 9.80 -49.35
C GLU A 712 32.21 11.04 -49.85
N PRO A 713 33.55 10.98 -49.99
CA PRO A 713 34.40 12.14 -50.28
C PRO A 713 34.06 12.91 -51.56
N GLU A 714 33.81 12.19 -52.67
CA GLU A 714 33.51 12.79 -53.98
C GLU A 714 32.18 13.55 -53.95
N HIS A 715 31.21 13.03 -53.20
CA HIS A 715 29.89 13.63 -53.07
C HIS A 715 29.89 14.95 -52.29
N LEU A 716 30.71 15.05 -51.24
CA LEU A 716 30.83 16.27 -50.43
C LEU A 716 31.45 17.44 -51.22
N VAL A 717 32.48 17.17 -52.04
CA VAL A 717 33.15 18.16 -52.88
C VAL A 717 32.19 18.76 -53.92
N ASP A 718 31.37 17.93 -54.56
CA ASP A 718 30.40 18.34 -55.58
C ASP A 718 29.27 19.23 -55.03
N VAL A 719 28.82 18.98 -53.80
CA VAL A 719 27.76 19.77 -53.15
C VAL A 719 28.28 21.16 -52.74
N VAL A 720 29.49 21.25 -52.18
CA VAL A 720 30.10 22.52 -51.76
C VAL A 720 30.43 23.42 -52.96
N SER A 721 30.97 22.85 -54.03
CA SER A 721 31.40 23.60 -55.23
C SER A 721 30.26 24.33 -55.95
N ARG A 722 29.05 23.74 -55.99
CA ARG A 722 27.87 24.34 -56.62
C ARG A 722 27.32 25.58 -55.89
N ASN A 723 27.69 25.78 -54.62
CA ASN A 723 27.07 26.77 -53.75
C ASN A 723 27.92 28.05 -53.49
N ILE A 724 29.24 28.03 -53.73
CA ILE A 724 30.20 29.09 -53.33
C ILE A 724 30.29 30.32 -54.27
N GLY A 725 29.69 30.29 -55.46
CA GLY A 725 29.81 31.38 -56.44
C GLY A 725 28.62 32.36 -56.50
N GLY A 726 28.66 33.51 -55.78
CA GLY A 726 27.80 34.68 -56.10
C GLY A 726 27.66 35.83 -55.07
N ALA A 727 28.07 37.05 -55.44
CA ALA A 727 28.12 38.30 -54.64
C ALA A 727 26.86 39.21 -54.70
N THR A 728 26.81 40.22 -53.81
CA THR A 728 25.86 41.35 -53.67
C THR A 728 24.44 41.04 -53.22
N SER A 729 24.03 41.68 -52.12
CA SER A 729 22.66 41.76 -51.61
C SER A 729 22.06 43.11 -51.92
N ALA A 730 21.73 43.30 -53.18
CA ALA A 730 20.85 44.39 -53.52
C ALA A 730 19.46 44.06 -52.94
N GLY A 731 18.82 45.01 -52.26
CA GLY A 731 17.71 44.75 -51.32
C GLY A 731 16.49 44.04 -51.94
N GLU A 732 15.50 43.70 -51.10
CA GLU A 732 14.27 43.06 -51.55
C GLU A 732 13.49 43.99 -52.48
N VAL A 733 13.40 43.59 -53.76
CA VAL A 733 12.68 44.30 -54.83
C VAL A 733 11.34 43.65 -55.05
N LEU A 734 10.26 44.42 -54.93
CA LEU A 734 8.93 43.96 -55.30
C LEU A 734 8.70 44.22 -56.80
N VAL A 735 8.60 43.16 -57.60
CA VAL A 735 8.32 43.22 -59.04
C VAL A 735 6.82 43.02 -59.26
N VAL A 736 6.17 44.03 -59.84
CA VAL A 736 4.72 44.08 -60.04
C VAL A 736 4.42 44.20 -61.53
N ASP A 737 3.87 43.14 -62.10
CA ASP A 737 3.49 43.05 -63.52
C ASP A 737 2.39 41.98 -63.64
N ASP A 738 1.36 42.18 -64.46
CA ASP A 738 0.29 41.21 -64.65
C ASP A 738 0.69 40.08 -65.60
N ASP A 739 1.60 40.33 -66.54
CA ASP A 739 2.13 39.31 -67.45
C ASP A 739 3.18 38.43 -66.74
N ALA A 740 2.86 37.14 -66.61
CA ALA A 740 3.73 36.18 -65.92
C ALA A 740 5.10 36.02 -66.57
N SER A 741 5.18 36.13 -67.90
CA SER A 741 6.43 35.96 -68.64
C SER A 741 7.38 37.15 -68.40
N THR A 742 6.84 38.36 -68.43
CA THR A 742 7.58 39.60 -68.17
C THR A 742 8.00 39.70 -66.71
N ARG A 743 7.10 39.35 -65.78
CA ARG A 743 7.40 39.31 -64.34
C ARG A 743 8.56 38.37 -64.01
N GLU A 744 8.54 37.13 -64.52
CA GLU A 744 9.61 36.15 -64.33
C GLU A 744 10.92 36.62 -64.99
N LEU A 745 10.86 37.21 -66.19
CA LEU A 745 12.04 37.72 -66.89
C LEU A 745 12.74 38.84 -66.10
N VAL A 746 11.96 39.77 -65.53
CA VAL A 746 12.44 40.88 -64.71
C VAL A 746 13.00 40.37 -63.38
N SER A 747 12.25 39.51 -62.68
CA SER A 747 12.69 38.84 -61.46
C SER A 747 14.01 38.10 -61.65
N ARG A 748 14.10 37.24 -62.66
CA ARG A 748 15.30 36.44 -62.93
C ARG A 748 16.52 37.30 -63.20
N SER A 749 16.34 38.43 -63.87
CA SER A 749 17.45 39.32 -64.24
C SER A 749 17.91 40.19 -63.07
N LEU A 750 16.98 40.64 -62.24
CA LEU A 750 17.29 41.27 -60.95
C LEU A 750 17.99 40.28 -60.01
N ARG A 751 17.54 39.03 -59.94
CA ARG A 751 18.22 37.95 -59.17
C ARG A 751 19.64 37.71 -59.66
N ARG A 752 19.85 37.61 -60.98
CA ARG A 752 21.19 37.52 -61.59
C ARG A 752 22.08 38.74 -61.27
N ALA A 753 21.47 39.91 -61.08
CA ALA A 753 22.17 41.14 -60.73
C ALA A 753 22.41 41.32 -59.21
N GLY A 754 22.06 40.32 -58.38
CA GLY A 754 22.28 40.29 -56.93
C GLY A 754 21.09 40.77 -56.07
N PHE A 755 19.94 41.07 -56.68
CA PHE A 755 18.74 41.46 -55.93
C PHE A 755 17.95 40.25 -55.43
N SER A 756 17.35 40.33 -54.24
CA SER A 756 16.24 39.44 -53.89
C SER A 756 14.94 39.99 -54.48
N THR A 757 14.08 39.14 -55.04
CA THR A 757 12.82 39.60 -55.65
C THR A 757 11.61 38.88 -55.10
N ASN A 758 10.60 39.67 -54.72
CA ASN A 758 9.23 39.22 -54.49
C ASN A 758 8.36 39.65 -55.67
N GLU A 759 7.39 38.82 -56.02
CA GLU A 759 6.54 39.06 -57.19
C GLU A 759 5.10 39.34 -56.77
N ALA A 760 4.49 40.34 -57.41
CA ALA A 760 3.05 40.58 -57.32
C ALA A 760 2.44 40.56 -58.73
N HIS A 761 1.30 39.89 -58.85
CA HIS A 761 0.63 39.65 -60.13
C HIS A 761 -0.45 40.69 -60.45
N ASN A 762 -0.74 41.60 -59.53
CA ASN A 762 -1.64 42.75 -59.72
C ASN A 762 -1.37 43.82 -58.64
N GLY A 763 -2.02 44.98 -58.76
CA GLY A 763 -1.84 46.09 -57.83
C GLY A 763 -2.33 45.84 -56.40
N GLU A 764 -3.34 45.00 -56.18
CA GLU A 764 -3.84 44.68 -54.83
C GLU A 764 -2.88 43.76 -54.07
N ASP A 765 -2.36 42.73 -54.76
CA ASP A 765 -1.31 41.84 -54.26
C ASP A 765 -0.04 42.63 -53.93
N ALA A 766 0.29 43.64 -54.75
CA ALA A 766 1.43 44.52 -54.48
C ALA A 766 1.26 45.34 -53.19
N LEU A 767 0.08 45.93 -52.96
CA LEU A 767 -0.20 46.70 -51.74
C LEU A 767 -0.22 45.81 -50.49
N LEU A 768 -0.82 44.64 -50.58
CA LEU A 768 -0.85 43.68 -49.47
C LEU A 768 0.56 43.22 -49.10
N LYS A 769 1.37 42.86 -50.10
CA LYS A 769 2.77 42.45 -49.88
C LYS A 769 3.62 43.59 -49.33
N ALA A 770 3.45 44.81 -49.84
CA ALA A 770 4.18 45.98 -49.35
C ALA A 770 3.83 46.35 -47.89
N ARG A 771 2.61 46.03 -47.42
CA ARG A 771 2.22 46.22 -46.02
C ARG A 771 2.79 45.15 -45.09
N VAL A 772 2.87 43.90 -45.55
CA VAL A 772 3.36 42.75 -44.77
C VAL A 772 4.89 42.75 -44.70
N SER A 773 5.56 43.01 -45.82
CA SER A 773 7.01 43.15 -45.92
C SER A 773 7.34 44.40 -46.77
N PRO A 774 7.64 45.55 -46.13
CA PRO A 774 7.94 46.78 -46.85
C PRO A 774 9.20 46.63 -47.74
N PRO A 775 9.07 46.68 -49.08
CA PRO A 775 10.20 46.45 -49.96
C PRO A 775 11.16 47.64 -49.94
N THR A 776 12.43 47.37 -50.26
CA THR A 776 13.46 48.42 -50.38
C THR A 776 13.38 49.18 -51.70
N LEU A 777 12.74 48.58 -52.71
CA LEU A 777 12.48 49.15 -54.04
C LEU A 777 11.26 48.45 -54.65
N VAL A 778 10.43 49.19 -55.39
CA VAL A 778 9.35 48.59 -56.21
C VAL A 778 9.66 48.78 -57.69
N VAL A 779 9.53 47.71 -58.48
CA VAL A 779 9.49 47.77 -59.95
C VAL A 779 8.04 47.54 -60.37
N LEU A 780 7.42 48.53 -61.00
CA LEU A 780 5.97 48.57 -61.21
C LEU A 780 5.59 48.78 -62.68
N ASP A 781 4.76 47.91 -63.24
CA ASP A 781 4.03 48.21 -64.47
C ASP A 781 2.84 49.12 -64.20
N LEU A 782 2.61 50.06 -65.11
CA LEU A 782 1.45 50.95 -65.08
C LEU A 782 0.22 50.35 -65.74
N MET A 783 0.40 49.39 -66.67
CA MET A 783 -0.66 48.84 -67.51
C MET A 783 -1.14 47.48 -66.98
N MET A 784 -1.76 47.48 -65.81
CA MET A 784 -2.31 46.26 -65.20
C MET A 784 -3.85 46.33 -65.08
N PRO A 785 -4.57 45.21 -65.21
CA PRO A 785 -6.02 45.14 -65.03
C PRO A 785 -6.45 45.38 -63.57
N ASN A 786 -7.69 45.85 -63.40
CA ASN A 786 -8.35 46.22 -62.14
C ASN A 786 -7.76 47.45 -61.43
N LEU A 787 -6.50 47.38 -61.00
CA LEU A 787 -5.81 48.45 -60.29
C LEU A 787 -4.57 48.87 -61.07
N ASP A 788 -4.64 50.05 -61.69
CA ASP A 788 -3.53 50.59 -62.46
C ASP A 788 -2.33 50.97 -61.57
N GLY A 789 -1.13 51.03 -62.15
CA GLY A 789 0.07 51.33 -61.37
C GLY A 789 0.03 52.73 -60.74
N PHE A 790 -0.67 53.72 -61.34
CA PHE A 790 -0.79 55.06 -60.76
C PHE A 790 -1.61 55.07 -59.47
N GLU A 791 -2.61 54.22 -59.36
CA GLU A 791 -3.42 54.04 -58.17
C GLU A 791 -2.66 53.30 -57.06
N VAL A 792 -1.86 52.28 -57.41
CA VAL A 792 -0.94 51.62 -56.46
C VAL A 792 -0.01 52.64 -55.82
N LEU A 793 0.55 53.56 -56.61
CA LEU A 793 1.46 54.59 -56.16
C LEU A 793 0.81 55.60 -55.21
N ARG A 794 -0.41 56.05 -55.54
CA ARG A 794 -1.17 56.96 -54.68
C ARG A 794 -1.48 56.32 -53.32
N ARG A 795 -1.84 55.04 -53.30
CA ARG A 795 -2.14 54.31 -52.06
C ARG A 795 -0.91 54.08 -51.18
N LEU A 796 0.23 53.71 -51.76
CA LEU A 796 1.50 53.61 -51.02
C LEU A 796 1.87 54.94 -50.34
N ARG A 797 1.61 56.08 -51.00
CA ARG A 797 1.84 57.41 -50.42
C ARG A 797 0.83 57.81 -49.35
N ALA A 798 -0.46 57.50 -49.53
CA ALA A 798 -1.48 57.71 -48.50
C ALA A 798 -1.14 56.97 -47.20
N GLU A 799 -0.46 55.83 -47.31
CA GLU A 799 0.03 55.01 -46.18
C GLU A 799 1.40 55.47 -45.63
N LYS A 800 1.93 56.61 -46.10
CA LYS A 800 3.23 57.19 -45.71
C LYS A 800 4.44 56.29 -45.96
N LEU A 801 4.33 55.29 -46.84
CA LEU A 801 5.47 54.46 -47.26
C LEU A 801 6.35 55.25 -48.23
N GLN A 802 7.57 55.62 -47.81
CA GLN A 802 8.55 56.33 -48.63
C GLN A 802 9.50 55.38 -49.38
N VAL A 803 8.94 54.40 -50.07
CA VAL A 803 9.72 53.45 -50.88
C VAL A 803 9.99 54.04 -52.27
N PRO A 804 11.23 53.96 -52.79
CA PRO A 804 11.54 54.34 -54.17
C PRO A 804 10.88 53.38 -55.17
N VAL A 805 10.33 53.93 -56.26
CA VAL A 805 9.66 53.15 -57.31
C VAL A 805 10.29 53.41 -58.67
N VAL A 806 10.58 52.32 -59.40
CA VAL A 806 11.01 52.29 -60.80
C VAL A 806 9.84 51.80 -61.63
N VAL A 807 9.43 52.60 -62.60
CA VAL A 807 8.28 52.27 -63.45
C VAL A 807 8.74 51.60 -64.73
N LEU A 808 8.16 50.43 -65.05
CA LEU A 808 8.42 49.66 -66.27
C LEU A 808 7.16 49.57 -67.12
N THR A 809 7.01 50.41 -68.15
CA THR A 809 5.79 50.40 -68.98
C THR A 809 6.08 50.53 -70.48
N GLY A 810 5.18 49.98 -71.31
CA GLY A 810 5.16 50.20 -72.76
C GLY A 810 4.39 51.46 -73.20
N LYS A 811 3.72 52.14 -72.26
CA LYS A 811 2.91 53.35 -72.53
C LYS A 811 3.80 54.58 -72.70
N THR A 812 3.55 55.38 -73.74
CA THR A 812 4.14 56.72 -73.87
C THR A 812 3.40 57.67 -72.93
N LEU A 813 4.09 58.22 -71.93
CA LEU A 813 3.50 59.06 -70.90
C LEU A 813 3.31 60.51 -71.37
N SER A 814 2.18 61.12 -71.02
CA SER A 814 1.91 62.55 -71.19
C SER A 814 2.72 63.41 -70.22
N ARG A 815 2.84 64.73 -70.48
CA ARG A 815 3.55 65.68 -69.60
C ARG A 815 2.96 65.76 -68.19
N GLU A 816 1.65 65.54 -68.06
CA GLU A 816 0.91 65.52 -66.79
C GLU A 816 1.21 64.24 -66.01
N GLU A 817 1.19 63.06 -66.65
CA GLU A 817 1.54 61.78 -66.03
C GLU A 817 3.01 61.74 -65.58
N GLN A 818 3.92 62.33 -66.37
CA GLN A 818 5.31 62.51 -65.95
C GLN A 818 5.46 63.43 -64.74
N SER A 819 4.54 64.37 -64.51
CA SER A 819 4.57 65.25 -63.35
C SER A 819 4.14 64.53 -62.07
N VAL A 820 3.12 63.68 -62.17
CA VAL A 820 2.69 62.81 -61.05
C VAL A 820 3.83 61.87 -60.64
N LEU A 821 4.64 61.44 -61.61
CA LEU A 821 5.84 60.63 -61.37
C LEU A 821 7.05 61.45 -60.86
N ARG A 822 7.04 62.78 -60.80
CA ARG A 822 8.21 63.54 -60.29
C ARG A 822 8.18 63.76 -58.77
N ASP A 823 7.03 63.65 -58.13
CA ASP A 823 6.86 63.84 -56.67
C ASP A 823 7.19 62.57 -55.86
N GLY A 824 8.46 62.18 -55.90
CA GLY A 824 9.00 61.10 -55.07
C GLY A 824 9.17 59.77 -55.81
N PHE A 825 9.34 59.79 -57.13
CA PHE A 825 9.76 58.61 -57.88
C PHE A 825 11.21 58.69 -58.28
N ALA A 826 11.74 57.52 -58.57
CA ALA A 826 13.15 57.28 -58.57
C ALA A 826 13.66 56.89 -59.99
N GLY A 827 12.78 56.53 -60.92
CA GLY A 827 13.14 56.42 -62.34
C GLY A 827 12.04 55.80 -63.22
N PHE A 828 12.17 55.99 -64.55
CA PHE A 828 11.27 55.49 -65.58
C PHE A 828 12.06 54.70 -66.63
N VAL A 829 11.53 53.56 -67.05
CA VAL A 829 12.10 52.71 -68.10
C VAL A 829 11.02 52.27 -69.09
N GLN A 830 11.28 52.45 -70.39
CA GLN A 830 10.37 52.07 -71.45
C GLN A 830 10.57 50.59 -71.85
N LYS A 831 9.51 49.78 -71.89
CA LYS A 831 9.59 48.35 -72.28
C LYS A 831 10.12 48.23 -73.73
N GLY A 832 11.31 47.62 -73.88
CA GLY A 832 12.07 47.46 -75.15
C GLY A 832 13.37 46.66 -74.94
N GLY A 833 14.16 46.42 -76.00
CA GLY A 833 15.28 45.45 -75.99
C GLY A 833 16.38 45.66 -74.93
N HIS A 834 16.55 46.88 -74.41
CA HIS A 834 17.53 47.23 -73.36
C HIS A 834 16.91 47.61 -72.00
N ALA A 835 15.58 47.51 -71.86
CA ALA A 835 14.85 47.96 -70.67
C ALA A 835 15.34 47.30 -69.37
N LEU A 836 15.82 46.07 -69.45
CA LEU A 836 16.18 45.27 -68.29
C LEU A 836 17.48 45.73 -67.62
N GLU A 837 18.49 46.10 -68.43
CA GLU A 837 19.75 46.66 -67.94
C GLU A 837 19.55 48.04 -67.31
N GLU A 838 18.63 48.83 -67.89
CA GLU A 838 18.30 50.17 -67.41
C GLU A 838 17.55 50.14 -66.07
N VAL A 839 16.61 49.20 -65.88
CA VAL A 839 15.95 48.95 -64.58
C VAL A 839 16.98 48.59 -63.51
N ILE A 840 17.92 47.70 -63.82
CA ILE A 840 18.99 47.27 -62.89
C ILE A 840 19.90 48.46 -62.53
N GLY A 841 20.26 49.29 -63.51
CA GLY A 841 21.09 50.49 -63.29
C GLY A 841 20.43 51.52 -62.38
N GLN A 842 19.15 51.85 -62.63
CA GLN A 842 18.39 52.80 -61.81
C GLN A 842 18.17 52.25 -60.39
N ALA A 843 17.84 50.97 -60.25
CA ALA A 843 17.68 50.29 -58.96
C ALA A 843 18.93 50.44 -58.06
N LYS A 844 20.13 50.24 -58.62
CA LYS A 844 21.41 50.36 -57.86
C LYS A 844 21.68 51.81 -57.42
N GLY A 845 21.43 52.80 -58.28
CA GLY A 845 21.73 54.21 -57.99
C GLY A 845 20.86 54.82 -56.88
N LEU A 846 19.62 54.36 -56.75
CA LEU A 846 18.66 54.90 -55.79
C LEU A 846 18.88 54.40 -54.37
N LEU A 847 19.27 53.13 -54.23
CA LEU A 847 19.61 52.53 -52.94
C LEU A 847 20.85 53.21 -52.31
N LEU A 848 21.77 53.74 -53.12
CA LEU A 848 22.96 54.47 -52.66
C LEU A 848 22.67 55.90 -52.15
N LYS A 849 21.63 56.57 -52.66
CA LYS A 849 21.27 57.95 -52.23
C LYS A 849 20.46 57.97 -50.93
N HIS A 850 19.62 56.97 -50.71
CA HIS A 850 18.72 56.89 -49.56
C HIS A 850 19.43 56.50 -48.24
N SER A 851 20.63 55.90 -48.34
CA SER A 851 21.45 55.52 -47.17
C SER A 851 22.22 56.70 -46.55
N ALA A 852 22.50 57.77 -47.32
CA ALA A 852 23.36 58.88 -46.89
C ALA A 852 22.67 59.93 -46.00
N GLN A 853 21.33 60.01 -45.95
CA GLN A 853 20.58 61.06 -45.22
C GLN A 853 20.35 60.79 -43.72
N ARG A 854 20.77 59.64 -43.17
CA ARG A 854 20.38 59.17 -41.82
C ARG A 854 21.40 59.40 -40.69
N ALA A 855 22.52 60.11 -40.91
CA ALA A 855 23.73 60.01 -40.07
C ALA A 855 24.21 61.26 -39.26
N ALA A 856 23.37 62.17 -38.74
CA ALA A 856 23.85 63.47 -38.17
C ALA A 856 23.38 63.92 -36.73
N ARG A 857 23.11 63.06 -35.74
CA ARG A 857 22.88 63.46 -34.31
C ARG A 857 23.61 62.54 -33.32
N LEU A 858 24.12 63.06 -32.19
CA LEU A 858 24.59 62.23 -31.07
C LEU A 858 23.42 61.40 -30.48
N PRO A 859 23.60 60.09 -30.21
CA PRO A 859 22.53 59.27 -29.65
C PRO A 859 22.16 59.68 -28.22
N ARG A 860 20.86 59.71 -27.92
CA ARG A 860 20.28 59.92 -26.59
C ARG A 860 20.07 58.61 -25.86
N ILE A 861 20.53 58.53 -24.61
CA ILE A 861 20.36 57.35 -23.75
C ILE A 861 19.55 57.76 -22.52
N LEU A 862 18.42 57.09 -22.28
CA LEU A 862 17.63 57.26 -21.06
C LEU A 862 18.01 56.19 -20.04
N TYR A 863 18.57 56.57 -18.89
CA TYR A 863 18.87 55.68 -17.79
C TYR A 863 17.83 55.81 -16.67
N ILE A 864 17.15 54.71 -16.38
CA ILE A 864 16.08 54.59 -15.39
C ILE A 864 16.60 53.76 -14.21
N GLU A 865 16.81 54.41 -13.07
CA GLU A 865 17.45 53.83 -11.88
C GLU A 865 17.03 54.64 -10.66
N ASP A 866 16.69 53.99 -9.55
CA ASP A 866 16.23 54.66 -8.32
C ASP A 866 17.39 55.21 -7.48
N ASN A 867 18.53 54.52 -7.47
CA ASN A 867 19.70 54.91 -6.69
C ASN A 867 20.49 56.08 -7.34
N PRO A 868 20.59 57.25 -6.67
CA PRO A 868 21.28 58.42 -7.21
C PRO A 868 22.79 58.21 -7.41
N GLN A 869 23.44 57.30 -6.67
CA GLN A 869 24.87 57.01 -6.84
C GLN A 869 25.14 56.25 -8.14
N ASN A 870 24.30 55.28 -8.49
CA ASN A 870 24.39 54.53 -9.73
C ASN A 870 24.17 55.44 -10.94
N ARG A 871 23.19 56.35 -10.86
CA ARG A 871 22.99 57.40 -11.86
C ARG A 871 24.22 58.28 -12.04
N ASP A 872 24.88 58.69 -10.95
CA ASP A 872 26.12 59.48 -11.03
C ASP A 872 27.27 58.74 -11.73
N ILE A 873 27.45 57.45 -11.43
CA ILE A 873 28.49 56.62 -12.05
C ILE A 873 28.24 56.47 -13.56
N VAL A 874 27.02 56.10 -13.96
CA VAL A 874 26.68 55.90 -15.38
C VAL A 874 26.75 57.21 -16.17
N ARG A 875 26.27 58.33 -15.59
CA ARG A 875 26.40 59.65 -16.20
C ARG A 875 27.87 60.03 -16.43
N ARG A 876 28.78 59.72 -15.49
CA ARG A 876 30.22 59.96 -15.69
C ARG A 876 30.86 58.99 -16.69
N TYR A 877 30.38 57.75 -16.77
CA TYR A 877 30.89 56.78 -17.75
C TYR A 877 30.50 57.12 -19.19
N LEU A 878 29.29 57.65 -19.40
CA LEU A 878 28.73 57.96 -20.71
C LEU A 878 28.88 59.43 -21.14
N GLY A 879 29.18 60.33 -20.21
CA GLY A 879 29.35 61.76 -20.45
C GLY A 879 30.41 62.06 -21.53
N GLY A 880 30.05 62.89 -22.51
CA GLY A 880 30.89 63.25 -23.65
C GLY A 880 30.80 62.31 -24.85
N LEU A 881 30.19 61.13 -24.71
CA LEU A 881 29.94 60.17 -25.81
C LEU A 881 28.46 60.09 -26.20
N PHE A 882 27.55 60.34 -25.25
CA PHE A 882 26.10 60.28 -25.45
C PHE A 882 25.41 61.43 -24.69
N GLU A 883 24.20 61.80 -25.13
CA GLU A 883 23.31 62.68 -24.35
C GLU A 883 22.52 61.81 -23.36
N VAL A 884 22.79 61.93 -22.05
CA VAL A 884 22.21 61.08 -21.01
C VAL A 884 21.00 61.75 -20.36
N LEU A 885 19.83 61.12 -20.47
CA LEU A 885 18.61 61.47 -19.77
C LEU A 885 18.47 60.56 -18.54
N GLU A 886 17.99 61.08 -17.42
CA GLU A 886 17.79 60.31 -16.18
C GLU A 886 16.30 60.20 -15.83
N ALA A 887 15.89 59.07 -15.24
CA ALA A 887 14.61 58.92 -14.56
C ALA A 887 14.79 58.13 -13.25
N GLU A 888 14.07 58.52 -12.20
CA GLU A 888 14.19 57.94 -10.86
C GLU A 888 13.25 56.77 -10.60
N ASP A 889 12.28 56.52 -11.48
CA ASP A 889 11.37 55.39 -11.41
C ASP A 889 10.83 55.00 -12.80
N GLY A 890 10.14 53.86 -12.86
CA GLY A 890 9.60 53.32 -14.11
C GLY A 890 8.49 54.18 -14.73
N GLU A 891 7.68 54.90 -13.95
CA GLU A 891 6.58 55.73 -14.49
C GLU A 891 7.13 56.96 -15.21
N LEU A 892 8.03 57.69 -14.55
CA LEU A 892 8.76 58.81 -15.14
C LEU A 892 9.62 58.35 -16.32
N GLY A 893 10.16 57.13 -16.25
CA GLY A 893 10.89 56.50 -17.35
C GLY A 893 10.04 56.30 -18.61
N VAL A 894 8.82 55.76 -18.47
CA VAL A 894 7.87 55.59 -19.58
C VAL A 894 7.41 56.94 -20.16
N GLU A 895 7.12 57.91 -19.30
CA GLU A 895 6.74 59.26 -19.72
C GLU A 895 7.85 59.94 -20.53
N ARG A 896 9.08 59.93 -20.01
CA ARG A 896 10.25 60.54 -20.69
C ARG A 896 10.60 59.83 -21.99
N ALA A 897 10.51 58.50 -22.03
CA ALA A 897 10.74 57.75 -23.26
C ALA A 897 9.76 58.17 -24.37
N THR A 898 8.49 58.37 -24.03
CA THR A 898 7.43 58.77 -24.98
C THR A 898 7.60 60.21 -25.46
N LYS A 899 8.00 61.12 -24.56
CA LYS A 899 8.14 62.55 -24.87
C LYS A 899 9.43 62.88 -25.61
N GLU A 900 10.55 62.29 -25.21
CA GLU A 900 11.90 62.66 -25.67
C GLU A 900 12.47 61.70 -26.72
N THR A 901 11.81 60.55 -26.93
CA THR A 901 12.17 59.50 -27.91
C THR A 901 13.67 59.20 -27.92
N PRO A 902 14.22 58.58 -26.85
CA PRO A 902 15.63 58.27 -26.77
C PRO A 902 16.03 57.20 -27.79
N ASP A 903 17.31 57.17 -28.14
CA ASP A 903 17.87 56.20 -29.08
C ASP A 903 18.13 54.83 -28.40
N LEU A 904 18.29 54.81 -27.07
CA LEU A 904 18.40 53.61 -26.25
C LEU A 904 17.94 53.86 -24.79
N ILE A 905 17.41 52.83 -24.12
CA ILE A 905 17.00 52.88 -22.72
C ILE A 905 17.85 51.89 -21.90
N LEU A 906 18.49 52.36 -20.84
CA LEU A 906 19.06 51.52 -19.77
C LEU A 906 18.02 51.41 -18.66
N MET A 907 17.53 50.21 -18.38
CA MET A 907 16.43 49.97 -17.45
C MET A 907 16.91 49.15 -16.26
N ASP A 908 16.93 49.73 -15.06
CA ASP A 908 17.04 48.92 -13.85
C ASP A 908 15.78 48.05 -13.70
N LEU A 909 15.98 46.75 -13.47
CA LEU A 909 14.87 45.81 -13.29
C LEU A 909 14.27 45.87 -11.89
N SER A 910 15.01 46.39 -10.90
CA SER A 910 14.60 46.48 -9.50
C SER A 910 14.17 47.89 -9.10
N LEU A 911 13.14 48.44 -9.74
CA LEU A 911 12.63 49.79 -9.46
C LEU A 911 11.47 49.81 -8.45
N PRO A 912 11.34 50.87 -7.63
CA PRO A 912 10.21 51.05 -6.73
C PRO A 912 8.93 51.49 -7.49
N ARG A 913 7.76 51.11 -6.96
CA ARG A 913 6.42 51.33 -7.53
C ARG A 913 6.15 50.56 -8.83
N LEU A 914 6.77 51.01 -9.93
CA LEU A 914 6.67 50.36 -11.23
C LEU A 914 8.00 49.66 -11.50
N ASP A 915 8.00 48.34 -11.41
CA ASP A 915 9.20 47.54 -11.66
C ASP A 915 9.66 47.67 -13.13
N GLY A 916 10.96 47.44 -13.38
CA GLY A 916 11.53 47.61 -14.71
C GLY A 916 10.96 46.62 -15.74
N TRP A 917 10.37 45.52 -15.26
CA TRP A 917 9.68 44.50 -16.06
C TRP A 917 8.40 45.04 -16.68
N GLU A 918 7.55 45.63 -15.85
CA GLU A 918 6.28 46.22 -16.23
C GLU A 918 6.52 47.52 -17.02
N ALA A 919 7.50 48.33 -16.61
CA ALA A 919 7.91 49.52 -17.36
C ALA A 919 8.32 49.16 -18.80
N THR A 920 9.11 48.09 -18.99
CA THR A 920 9.50 47.60 -20.32
C THR A 920 8.29 47.10 -21.11
N ARG A 921 7.39 46.33 -20.49
CA ARG A 921 6.15 45.87 -21.15
C ARG A 921 5.27 47.03 -21.60
N ARG A 922 5.13 48.08 -20.79
CA ARG A 922 4.41 49.30 -21.16
C ARG A 922 5.08 50.03 -22.34
N LEU A 923 6.41 50.16 -22.35
CA LEU A 923 7.15 50.72 -23.48
C LEU A 923 6.90 49.95 -24.77
N ARG A 924 6.82 48.61 -24.70
CA ARG A 924 6.54 47.75 -25.88
C ARG A 924 5.10 47.86 -26.39
N GLN A 925 4.15 48.26 -25.54
CA GLN A 925 2.75 48.47 -25.94
C GLN A 925 2.50 49.83 -26.60
N LEU A 926 3.43 50.79 -26.46
CA LEU A 926 3.33 52.12 -27.04
C LEU A 926 3.99 52.16 -28.44
N PRO A 927 3.22 52.27 -29.55
CA PRO A 927 3.78 52.12 -30.90
C PRO A 927 4.90 53.11 -31.23
N ALA A 928 4.89 54.30 -30.62
CA ALA A 928 5.89 55.35 -30.85
C ALA A 928 7.28 55.01 -30.27
N VAL A 929 7.36 54.15 -29.26
CA VAL A 929 8.61 53.82 -28.54
C VAL A 929 8.88 52.31 -28.43
N ALA A 930 7.97 51.49 -28.94
CA ALA A 930 8.06 50.03 -28.89
C ALA A 930 9.32 49.47 -29.55
N SER A 931 9.90 50.17 -30.52
CA SER A 931 11.13 49.77 -31.22
C SER A 931 12.42 50.24 -30.56
N ILE A 932 12.36 51.07 -29.50
CA ILE A 932 13.57 51.59 -28.84
C ILE A 932 14.29 50.43 -28.11
N PRO A 933 15.59 50.21 -28.33
CA PRO A 933 16.35 49.20 -27.62
C PRO A 933 16.33 49.45 -26.10
N VAL A 934 15.96 48.44 -25.31
CA VAL A 934 15.99 48.48 -23.84
C VAL A 934 17.05 47.49 -23.36
N ILE A 935 18.06 47.96 -22.64
CA ILE A 935 19.05 47.09 -21.98
C ILE A 935 18.66 46.99 -20.50
N ALA A 936 18.38 45.77 -20.06
CA ALA A 936 18.16 45.47 -18.66
C ALA A 936 19.46 45.60 -17.85
N VAL A 937 19.40 46.30 -16.73
CA VAL A 937 20.47 46.39 -15.74
C VAL A 937 19.95 45.74 -14.45
N THR A 938 20.65 44.74 -13.91
CA THR A 938 20.18 44.01 -12.72
C THR A 938 21.31 43.52 -11.83
N ALA A 939 21.04 43.35 -10.53
CA ALA A 939 21.96 42.72 -9.59
C ALA A 939 22.08 41.19 -9.78
N HIS A 940 21.14 40.57 -10.51
CA HIS A 940 21.04 39.12 -10.66
C HIS A 940 21.86 38.61 -11.84
N ALA A 941 22.57 37.50 -11.67
CA ALA A 941 23.36 36.87 -12.73
C ALA A 941 22.85 35.43 -12.92
N GLY A 942 22.40 35.10 -14.14
CA GLY A 942 21.87 33.77 -14.44
C GLY A 942 20.98 33.77 -15.67
N ARG A 943 20.95 32.63 -16.38
CA ARG A 943 20.23 32.43 -17.64
C ARG A 943 18.72 32.67 -17.48
N GLU A 944 18.15 32.28 -16.34
CA GLU A 944 16.73 32.47 -16.02
C GLU A 944 16.30 33.96 -15.98
N TYR A 945 17.11 34.84 -15.38
CA TYR A 945 16.81 36.28 -15.33
C TYR A 945 17.01 36.95 -16.69
N GLN A 946 17.94 36.44 -17.50
CA GLN A 946 18.15 36.89 -18.88
C GLN A 946 16.99 36.47 -19.79
N GLU A 947 16.44 35.26 -19.61
CA GLU A 947 15.23 34.79 -20.32
C GLU A 947 14.01 35.61 -19.91
N LYS A 948 13.85 35.91 -18.61
CA LYS A 948 12.81 36.84 -18.14
C LYS A 948 12.99 38.23 -18.78
N ALA A 949 14.22 38.77 -18.83
CA ALA A 949 14.55 40.06 -19.46
C ALA A 949 14.12 40.10 -20.93
N SER A 950 14.45 39.04 -21.66
CA SER A 950 14.03 38.86 -23.04
C SER A 950 12.50 38.80 -23.17
N ALA A 951 11.82 38.04 -22.32
CA ALA A 951 10.37 37.89 -22.34
C ALA A 951 9.61 39.20 -22.03
N ALA A 952 10.17 40.08 -21.19
CA ALA A 952 9.62 41.41 -20.94
C ALA A 952 9.88 42.40 -22.08
N GLY A 953 10.73 42.05 -23.04
CA GLY A 953 11.05 42.83 -24.24
C GLY A 953 12.38 43.58 -24.18
N CYS A 954 13.28 43.26 -23.26
CA CYS A 954 14.63 43.83 -23.23
C CYS A 954 15.51 43.22 -24.35
N ASN A 955 16.29 44.06 -25.01
CA ASN A 955 17.20 43.70 -26.10
C ASN A 955 18.59 43.32 -25.62
N GLY A 956 19.01 43.84 -24.46
CA GLY A 956 20.31 43.58 -23.85
C GLY A 956 20.18 43.35 -22.36
N TYR A 957 21.24 42.82 -21.76
CA TYR A 957 21.29 42.47 -20.34
C TYR A 957 22.68 42.74 -19.78
N LEU A 958 22.73 43.48 -18.68
CA LEU A 958 23.94 43.84 -17.94
C LEU A 958 23.77 43.55 -16.46
N THR A 959 24.81 42.96 -15.86
CA THR A 959 24.85 42.66 -14.43
C THR A 959 25.55 43.77 -13.66
N LYS A 960 24.99 44.21 -12.54
CA LYS A 960 25.64 45.12 -11.59
C LYS A 960 26.74 44.35 -10.82
N PRO A 961 27.93 44.93 -10.59
CA PRO A 961 28.37 46.29 -10.92
C PRO A 961 28.59 46.46 -12.41
N LEU A 962 28.28 47.65 -12.91
CA LEU A 962 28.52 47.98 -14.31
C LEU A 962 30.01 48.22 -14.53
N ASP A 963 30.66 47.32 -15.26
CA ASP A 963 31.97 47.60 -15.84
C ASP A 963 31.82 48.59 -17.00
N ARG A 964 32.69 49.61 -17.05
CA ARG A 964 32.59 50.69 -18.04
C ARG A 964 32.75 50.18 -19.48
N ASP A 965 33.70 49.28 -19.72
CA ASP A 965 34.02 48.84 -21.07
C ASP A 965 32.92 47.90 -21.57
N GLN A 966 32.41 47.03 -20.69
CA GLN A 966 31.24 46.19 -20.97
C GLN A 966 29.95 47.00 -21.21
N LEU A 967 29.73 48.06 -20.43
CA LEU A 967 28.58 48.97 -20.62
C LEU A 967 28.65 49.66 -21.99
N LEU A 968 29.82 50.21 -22.36
CA LEU A 968 30.01 50.88 -23.66
C LEU A 968 29.90 49.92 -24.84
N GLU A 969 30.46 48.71 -24.73
CA GLU A 969 30.36 47.67 -25.75
C GLU A 969 28.90 47.27 -25.98
N THR A 970 28.14 47.07 -24.89
CA THR A 970 26.74 46.66 -24.96
C THR A 970 25.84 47.76 -25.53
N ILE A 971 26.04 49.01 -25.12
CA ILE A 971 25.33 50.17 -25.69
C ILE A 971 25.61 50.27 -27.21
N ARG A 972 26.87 50.16 -27.64
CA ARG A 972 27.25 50.25 -29.06
C ARG A 972 26.70 49.09 -29.89
N LYS A 973 26.67 47.88 -29.32
CA LYS A 973 26.05 46.69 -29.94
C LYS A 973 24.57 46.93 -30.26
N HIS A 974 23.84 47.64 -29.40
CA HIS A 974 22.40 47.82 -29.52
C HIS A 974 21.95 49.15 -30.16
N LEU A 975 22.82 50.17 -30.23
CA LEU A 975 22.54 51.41 -30.99
C LEU A 975 22.77 51.26 -32.52
N GLY A 976 23.49 50.24 -32.97
CA GLY A 976 23.79 50.00 -34.39
C GLY A 976 24.80 50.99 -35.00
N ARG A 977 25.46 50.60 -36.11
CA ARG A 977 26.60 51.30 -36.73
C ARG A 977 26.31 52.69 -37.35
N SER A 978 25.11 53.23 -37.21
CA SER A 978 24.71 54.47 -37.91
C SER A 978 25.09 55.78 -37.21
N HIS A 979 25.62 55.75 -35.97
CA HIS A 979 25.97 56.95 -35.20
C HIS A 979 27.38 56.80 -34.62
N GLY A 980 28.35 56.61 -35.52
CA GLY A 980 29.79 56.65 -35.21
C GLY A 980 30.32 58.08 -35.19
#